data_AF-A0A352JYF6-F1
#
_entry.id   AF-A0A352JYF6-F1
#
_cell.length_a   1.000
_cell.length_b   1.000
_cell.length_c   1.000
_cell.angle_alpha   90.00
_cell.angle_beta   90.00
_cell.angle_gamma   90.00
#
_symmetry.space_group_name_H-M   'P 1'
#
loop_
_entity.id
_entity.type
_entity.pdbx_description
1 polymer ?
#
loop_
_entity_poly.entity_id
_entity_poly.type
_entity_poly.pdbx_seq_one_letter_code
_entity_poly.pdbx_strand_id
1 'polypeptide(L)'
;MGEVNPDKSVRFVLNGQSLEVPQEKTILQVARDHGCTIPTLCYRDGCRPDGNCRACVVEIENERVLAPSCRRTVSEAMVVWTDSERVQKSRDTVLSLLAMEGGHAEGPTSAAVTESELSKWLDVFDIRPAGSLGRASHTAVDQSHPGFTFDASVCINCDRCVRACQEEQVNGVIGVSGRGAETQIIFGLDDPVADSPCVGCGECVQACPTGALRLPEAVVTDDQKKVDSVCPYCGVGCALTFSVQDDQIIAVEGRDGPANHRRLCVKGRFGFDYIANPNRLTRPLIRRDDVPKDPELLQQAELGQFDWRSVFREATWDEALDMAANGLRHIRDQHGPNALAGFGSAKGSNEEAYLFQKFVRTAFGSNHVDHCTRLCHASSVAALLECIGSGAVSNQVQDILEADVALLIGCNPTVNHPVAATWMKNAADQGTQLIVADPRVTEISRHATDFLQIKPGSDIALVNAMLHVIVNHGLIDESFIERRVGGFDQFKKHIQQFSPDVMSPICGVPVEQIVAAATRYATAERAMIFWGMGVSQHTHGTDNVRALIALAGITGQFGRPGTGLHPLRGQNNVQGASDAGLIPMMFPNYQRVTDPEARGWFESFWGQSLSATAGLTVVEIMSRVEHPETEAERMRGLYVMGENPAMSDPDLTHARSALARLEHLVVQDIFLTETALLADVVLPASAWPEKVGTVTNTDRMVQLGQAAVQPPGGAQADLWIIQQLAKRFGLNWQYAGTYHGVASVFEEMRTAMGSPFAGISWQRLQREQTVVYPCESEDQPGQGVVFIDRFPTESGRMRLVPTDYRGPDVVVDSEYPMAMITGRVLEHWHTGSMTRRASVLHQINPVPVVSMHPEDASAIGVQPNDSTAVLIRSRQGEVTAYVQIDEAVAVGTLFMPFAFYEAAANVLTADKLDPTGKIPEFKHTPVSVQKTTAQPVVSGYAS
;
A
#
# COMPACT_ATOMS: atom_id res chain seq x y z
N MET A 1 10.73 -22.36 -31.24
CA MET A 1 9.28 -22.18 -31.38
C MET A 1 9.11 -21.06 -32.39
N GLY A 2 8.38 -21.28 -33.49
CA GLY A 2 8.22 -20.25 -34.53
C GLY A 2 7.41 -19.06 -34.00
N GLU A 3 7.72 -17.86 -34.49
CA GLU A 3 7.00 -16.63 -34.18
C GLU A 3 5.50 -16.82 -34.46
N VAL A 4 4.69 -16.78 -33.39
CA VAL A 4 3.23 -16.74 -33.48
C VAL A 4 2.87 -15.29 -33.77
N ASN A 5 2.25 -15.04 -34.92
CA ASN A 5 1.72 -13.71 -35.24
C ASN A 5 0.41 -13.51 -34.45
N PRO A 6 0.35 -12.56 -33.50
CA PRO A 6 -0.81 -12.36 -32.62
C PRO A 6 -2.09 -11.91 -33.35
N ASP A 7 -1.98 -11.42 -34.59
CA ASP A 7 -3.14 -11.02 -35.41
C ASP A 7 -3.67 -12.16 -36.29
N LYS A 8 -3.04 -13.34 -36.25
CA LYS A 8 -3.41 -14.45 -37.13
C LYS A 8 -4.54 -15.27 -36.51
N SER A 9 -5.73 -15.15 -37.08
CA SER A 9 -6.84 -16.06 -36.81
C SER A 9 -6.70 -17.36 -37.60
N VAL A 10 -7.17 -18.46 -37.02
CA VAL A 10 -7.20 -19.78 -37.66
C VAL A 10 -8.61 -20.36 -37.58
N ARG A 11 -8.99 -21.15 -38.59
CA ARG A 11 -10.21 -21.95 -38.55
C ARG A 11 -9.96 -23.28 -37.88
N PHE A 12 -10.77 -23.56 -36.88
CA PHE A 12 -10.67 -24.68 -35.96
C PHE A 12 -12.05 -25.32 -35.79
N VAL A 13 -12.13 -26.62 -35.53
CA VAL A 13 -13.41 -27.30 -35.26
C VAL A 13 -13.40 -27.84 -33.84
N LEU A 14 -14.37 -27.42 -33.02
CA LEU A 14 -14.58 -27.86 -31.64
C LEU A 14 -15.92 -28.59 -31.54
N ASN A 15 -15.92 -29.87 -31.18
CA ASN A 15 -17.13 -30.70 -31.06
C ASN A 15 -18.05 -30.60 -32.30
N GLY A 16 -17.46 -30.54 -33.50
CA GLY A 16 -18.17 -30.38 -34.77
C GLY A 16 -18.56 -28.95 -35.15
N GLN A 17 -18.36 -27.95 -34.28
CA GLN A 17 -18.59 -26.55 -34.58
C GLN A 17 -17.33 -25.88 -35.15
N SER A 18 -17.43 -25.27 -36.33
CA SER A 18 -16.34 -24.48 -36.90
C SER A 18 -16.28 -23.09 -36.26
N LEU A 19 -15.10 -22.72 -35.77
CA LEU A 19 -14.79 -21.49 -35.07
C LEU A 19 -13.62 -20.79 -35.75
N GLU A 20 -13.64 -19.46 -35.74
CA GLU A 20 -12.51 -18.62 -36.13
C GLU A 20 -11.99 -17.93 -34.88
N VAL A 21 -10.75 -18.24 -34.50
CA VAL A 21 -10.17 -17.83 -33.23
C VAL A 21 -8.70 -17.43 -33.41
N PRO A 22 -8.17 -16.57 -32.54
CA PRO A 22 -6.75 -16.24 -32.55
C PRO A 22 -5.86 -17.48 -32.33
N GLN A 23 -4.77 -17.60 -33.10
CA GLN A 23 -3.91 -18.78 -33.11
C GLN A 23 -3.17 -19.01 -31.78
N GLU A 24 -2.94 -17.97 -31.00
CA GLU A 24 -2.25 -17.99 -29.72
C GLU A 24 -3.11 -18.60 -28.59
N LYS A 25 -4.44 -18.66 -28.75
CA LYS A 25 -5.31 -19.27 -27.74
C LYS A 25 -5.06 -20.78 -27.64
N THR A 26 -5.04 -21.27 -26.41
CA THR A 26 -5.04 -22.71 -26.14
C THR A 26 -6.41 -23.31 -26.42
N ILE A 27 -6.47 -24.61 -26.71
CA ILE A 27 -7.72 -25.35 -26.85
C ILE A 27 -8.60 -25.16 -25.60
N LEU A 28 -8.00 -25.14 -24.41
CA LEU A 28 -8.74 -24.93 -23.16
C LEU A 28 -9.43 -23.55 -23.11
N GLN A 29 -8.72 -22.49 -23.51
CA GLN A 29 -9.30 -21.14 -23.55
C GLN A 29 -10.45 -21.07 -24.56
N VAL A 30 -10.24 -21.58 -25.77
CA VAL A 30 -11.30 -21.62 -26.80
C VAL A 30 -12.49 -22.44 -26.32
N ALA A 31 -12.27 -23.59 -25.69
CA ALA A 31 -13.33 -24.42 -25.14
C ALA A 31 -14.15 -23.69 -24.07
N ARG A 32 -13.49 -23.00 -23.13
CA ARG A 32 -14.17 -22.20 -22.09
C ARG A 32 -14.97 -21.05 -22.68
N ASP A 33 -14.40 -20.32 -23.63
CA ASP A 33 -15.08 -19.20 -24.33
C ASP A 33 -16.37 -19.65 -25.02
N HIS A 34 -16.48 -20.94 -25.38
CA HIS A 34 -17.63 -21.55 -26.05
C HIS A 34 -18.44 -22.48 -25.14
N GLY A 35 -18.32 -22.34 -23.82
CA GLY A 35 -19.15 -23.04 -22.84
C GLY A 35 -18.88 -24.54 -22.70
N CYS A 36 -17.75 -25.05 -23.19
CA CYS A 36 -17.37 -26.45 -23.02
C CYS A 36 -16.74 -26.69 -21.64
N THR A 37 -17.29 -27.65 -20.89
CA THR A 37 -16.79 -28.03 -19.57
C THR A 37 -15.59 -28.98 -19.68
N ILE A 38 -14.40 -28.50 -19.33
CA ILE A 38 -13.17 -29.31 -19.29
C ILE A 38 -12.58 -29.20 -17.87
N PRO A 39 -12.36 -30.33 -17.16
CA PRO A 39 -11.85 -30.28 -15.80
C PRO A 39 -10.37 -29.88 -15.80
N THR A 40 -10.02 -28.97 -14.90
CA THR A 40 -8.66 -28.48 -14.71
C THR A 40 -8.34 -28.38 -13.24
N LEU A 41 -7.19 -28.93 -12.83
CA LEU A 41 -6.71 -28.85 -11.45
C LEU A 41 -5.36 -28.14 -11.36
N CYS A 42 -4.41 -28.47 -12.24
CA CYS A 42 -3.09 -27.82 -12.28
C CYS A 42 -3.06 -26.54 -13.14
N TYR A 43 -4.18 -26.13 -13.74
CA TYR A 43 -4.25 -24.92 -14.56
C TYR A 43 -4.89 -23.79 -13.76
N ARG A 44 -4.34 -22.59 -13.90
CA ARG A 44 -4.86 -21.35 -13.33
C ARG A 44 -4.53 -20.23 -14.31
N ASP A 45 -5.47 -19.34 -14.59
CA ASP A 45 -5.19 -18.20 -15.48
C ASP A 45 -4.07 -17.33 -14.88
N GLY A 46 -3.23 -16.76 -15.73
CA GLY A 46 -2.05 -15.98 -15.33
C GLY A 46 -0.80 -16.82 -15.08
N CYS A 47 -0.92 -18.09 -14.69
CA CYS A 47 0.23 -18.97 -14.49
C CYS A 47 0.60 -19.76 -15.76
N ARG A 48 1.88 -20.10 -15.92
CA ARG A 48 2.33 -20.98 -17.01
C ARG A 48 1.57 -22.32 -16.93
N PRO A 49 0.93 -22.82 -18.00
CA PRO A 49 0.33 -24.14 -17.98
C PRO A 49 1.42 -25.22 -18.04
N ASP A 50 1.36 -26.24 -17.17
CA ASP A 50 2.30 -27.38 -17.22
C ASP A 50 1.66 -28.67 -17.73
N GLY A 51 0.32 -28.78 -17.68
CA GLY A 51 -0.39 -30.01 -18.08
C GLY A 51 -0.10 -31.21 -17.17
N ASN A 52 0.26 -30.95 -15.90
CA ASN A 52 0.63 -31.96 -14.90
C ASN A 52 -0.56 -32.85 -14.48
N CYS A 53 -1.73 -32.28 -14.15
CA CYS A 53 -2.88 -33.05 -13.65
C CYS A 53 -3.51 -34.02 -14.67
N ARG A 54 -3.28 -33.83 -15.98
CA ARG A 54 -3.90 -34.61 -17.08
C ARG A 54 -5.44 -34.64 -17.12
N ALA A 55 -6.15 -33.91 -16.27
CA ALA A 55 -7.61 -33.84 -16.28
C ALA A 55 -8.16 -33.15 -17.56
N CYS A 56 -7.45 -32.15 -18.08
CA CYS A 56 -7.91 -31.34 -19.21
C CYS A 56 -7.66 -31.96 -20.60
N VAL A 57 -7.54 -33.29 -20.69
CA VAL A 57 -7.25 -33.97 -21.95
C VAL A 57 -8.40 -33.84 -22.95
N VAL A 58 -8.06 -33.74 -24.23
CA VAL A 58 -8.97 -33.70 -25.38
C VAL A 58 -8.45 -34.63 -26.48
N GLU A 59 -9.35 -35.04 -27.38
CA GLU A 59 -9.00 -35.81 -28.56
C GLU A 59 -8.84 -34.87 -29.75
N ILE A 60 -7.70 -34.99 -30.45
CA ILE A 60 -7.41 -34.23 -31.68
C ILE A 60 -7.42 -35.23 -32.83
N GLU A 61 -8.17 -34.94 -33.88
CA GLU A 61 -8.27 -35.82 -35.04
C GLU A 61 -6.87 -36.08 -35.63
N ASN A 62 -6.61 -37.33 -36.00
CA ASN A 62 -5.32 -37.83 -36.49
C ASN A 62 -4.17 -37.88 -35.46
N GLU A 63 -4.40 -37.52 -34.20
CA GLU A 63 -3.42 -37.72 -33.12
C GLU A 63 -3.66 -39.04 -32.37
N ARG A 64 -2.58 -39.81 -32.14
CA ARG A 64 -2.69 -41.12 -31.47
C ARG A 64 -3.01 -41.01 -29.98
N VAL A 65 -2.61 -39.93 -29.30
CA VAL A 65 -2.72 -39.76 -27.84
C VAL A 65 -3.63 -38.59 -27.51
N LEU A 66 -4.28 -38.63 -26.35
CA LEU A 66 -5.04 -37.47 -25.89
C LEU A 66 -4.10 -36.33 -25.48
N ALA A 67 -4.41 -35.13 -25.93
CA ALA A 67 -3.58 -33.95 -25.71
C ALA A 67 -4.11 -33.13 -24.53
N PRO A 68 -3.25 -32.58 -23.65
CA PRO A 68 -3.68 -31.64 -22.62
C PRO A 68 -4.09 -30.31 -23.27
N SER A 69 -5.37 -29.95 -23.20
CA SER A 69 -5.91 -28.75 -23.85
C SER A 69 -5.28 -27.45 -23.37
N CYS A 70 -4.76 -27.42 -22.13
CA CYS A 70 -4.13 -26.23 -21.55
C CYS A 70 -2.74 -25.89 -22.12
N ARG A 71 -2.08 -26.83 -22.82
CA ARG A 71 -0.73 -26.64 -23.40
C ARG A 71 -0.75 -26.55 -24.92
N ARG A 72 -1.89 -26.86 -25.54
CA ARG A 72 -2.00 -27.00 -26.98
C ARG A 72 -2.70 -25.78 -27.54
N THR A 73 -1.99 -24.99 -28.34
CA THR A 73 -2.60 -23.91 -29.12
C THR A 73 -3.41 -24.48 -30.29
N VAL A 74 -4.42 -23.73 -30.72
CA VAL A 74 -5.19 -24.07 -31.91
C VAL A 74 -4.35 -23.88 -33.18
N SER A 75 -4.70 -24.61 -34.23
CA SER A 75 -4.07 -24.45 -35.55
C SER A 75 -5.10 -24.62 -36.65
N GLU A 76 -4.76 -24.12 -37.85
CA GLU A 76 -5.62 -24.22 -39.03
C GLU A 76 -6.04 -25.68 -39.29
N ALA A 77 -7.33 -25.86 -39.57
CA ALA A 77 -7.97 -27.14 -39.85
C ALA A 77 -7.85 -28.20 -38.73
N MET A 78 -7.47 -27.81 -37.50
CA MET A 78 -7.46 -28.72 -36.37
C MET A 78 -8.90 -29.05 -35.94
N VAL A 79 -9.19 -30.34 -35.75
CA VAL A 79 -10.49 -30.86 -35.29
C VAL A 79 -10.32 -31.48 -33.91
N VAL A 80 -11.11 -31.02 -32.94
CA VAL A 80 -11.01 -31.39 -31.53
C VAL A 80 -12.34 -31.85 -30.97
N TRP A 81 -12.31 -32.95 -30.24
CA TRP A 81 -13.42 -33.51 -29.48
C TRP A 81 -13.11 -33.45 -28.00
N THR A 82 -14.01 -32.85 -27.23
CA THR A 82 -13.87 -32.65 -25.77
C THR A 82 -14.69 -33.65 -24.97
N ASP A 83 -15.55 -34.42 -25.63
CA ASP A 83 -16.61 -35.26 -25.06
C ASP A 83 -16.66 -36.67 -25.67
N SER A 84 -15.65 -37.08 -26.45
CA SER A 84 -15.58 -38.44 -26.99
C SER A 84 -15.50 -39.49 -25.87
N GLU A 85 -15.97 -40.71 -26.14
CA GLU A 85 -15.93 -41.83 -25.17
C GLU A 85 -14.52 -42.03 -24.59
N ARG A 86 -13.50 -41.88 -25.45
CA ARG A 86 -12.10 -41.99 -25.08
C ARG A 86 -11.66 -40.89 -24.10
N VAL A 87 -12.11 -39.65 -24.33
CA VAL A 87 -11.83 -38.51 -23.46
C VAL A 87 -12.51 -38.69 -22.11
N GLN A 88 -13.81 -39.04 -22.10
CA GLN A 88 -14.58 -39.26 -20.87
C GLN A 88 -13.93 -40.33 -19.99
N LYS A 89 -13.68 -41.52 -20.54
CA LYS A 89 -13.04 -42.63 -19.81
C LYS A 89 -11.66 -42.25 -19.24
N SER A 90 -10.88 -41.46 -19.99
CA SER A 90 -9.58 -40.97 -19.51
C SER A 90 -9.73 -39.98 -18.37
N ARG A 91 -10.69 -39.05 -18.45
CA ARG A 91 -10.96 -38.08 -17.39
C ARG A 91 -11.44 -38.76 -16.12
N ASP A 92 -12.37 -39.71 -16.23
CA ASP A 92 -12.90 -40.47 -15.09
C ASP A 92 -11.77 -41.20 -14.36
N THR A 93 -10.89 -41.87 -15.12
CA THR A 93 -9.74 -42.58 -14.57
C THR A 93 -8.77 -41.63 -13.87
N VAL A 94 -8.42 -40.50 -14.52
CA VAL A 94 -7.46 -39.53 -13.98
C VAL A 94 -8.00 -38.85 -12.72
N LEU A 95 -9.25 -38.37 -12.75
CA LEU A 95 -9.88 -37.73 -11.60
C LEU A 95 -10.04 -38.71 -10.42
N SER A 96 -10.39 -39.97 -10.70
CA SER A 96 -10.44 -41.02 -9.68
C SER A 96 -9.07 -41.26 -9.03
N LEU A 97 -7.99 -41.37 -9.82
CA LEU A 97 -6.63 -41.52 -9.30
C LEU A 97 -6.17 -40.30 -8.48
N LEU A 98 -6.43 -39.09 -8.96
CA LEU A 98 -6.10 -37.85 -8.22
C LEU A 98 -6.88 -37.75 -6.91
N ALA A 99 -8.14 -38.20 -6.89
CA ALA A 99 -8.94 -38.23 -5.68
C ALA A 99 -8.45 -39.27 -4.67
N MET A 100 -7.97 -40.43 -5.14
CA MET A 100 -7.29 -41.41 -4.28
C MET A 100 -5.95 -40.88 -3.75
N GLU A 101 -5.20 -40.13 -4.55
CA GLU A 101 -3.95 -39.48 -4.14
C GLU A 101 -4.20 -38.37 -3.11
N GLY A 102 -5.23 -37.55 -3.29
CA GLY A 102 -5.64 -36.48 -2.40
C GLY A 102 -6.53 -36.91 -1.22
N GLY A 103 -6.57 -38.21 -0.89
CA GLY A 103 -7.28 -38.71 0.31
C GLY A 103 -8.82 -38.63 0.28
N HIS A 104 -9.45 -38.29 -0.85
CA HIS A 104 -10.92 -38.14 -0.95
C HIS A 104 -11.70 -39.46 -0.90
N ALA A 105 -11.05 -40.60 -1.11
CA ALA A 105 -11.68 -41.92 -1.16
C ALA A 105 -11.88 -42.59 0.21
N GLU A 106 -11.18 -42.15 1.25
CA GLU A 106 -11.27 -42.69 2.62
C GLU A 106 -12.26 -41.93 3.50
N GLY A 107 -12.90 -40.88 2.95
CA GLY A 107 -13.70 -39.91 3.68
C GLY A 107 -12.86 -38.70 4.10
N PRO A 108 -13.33 -37.46 3.90
CA PRO A 108 -12.55 -36.27 4.18
C PRO A 108 -12.28 -36.12 5.67
N THR A 109 -11.02 -35.85 6.03
CA THR A 109 -10.58 -35.61 7.41
C THR A 109 -11.07 -34.27 7.98
N SER A 110 -11.53 -33.35 7.14
CA SER A 110 -12.11 -32.05 7.53
C SER A 110 -13.14 -31.52 6.51
N ALA A 111 -14.02 -30.62 6.96
CA ALA A 111 -15.03 -29.95 6.12
C ALA A 111 -14.46 -28.95 5.08
N ALA A 112 -13.18 -28.56 5.19
CA ALA A 112 -12.53 -27.76 4.15
C ALA A 112 -12.07 -28.63 2.97
N VAL A 113 -11.83 -29.93 3.21
CA VAL A 113 -11.48 -30.91 2.16
C VAL A 113 -12.73 -31.39 1.41
N THR A 114 -13.92 -31.28 2.03
CA THR A 114 -15.20 -31.63 1.37
C THR A 114 -15.59 -30.67 0.25
N GLU A 115 -15.11 -29.43 0.26
CA GLU A 115 -15.54 -28.34 -0.66
C GLU A 115 -14.32 -27.70 -1.37
N SER A 116 -13.69 -28.45 -2.28
CA SER A 116 -12.54 -28.05 -3.09
C SER A 116 -12.80 -28.10 -4.61
N GLU A 117 -11.95 -27.48 -5.44
CA GLU A 117 -12.06 -27.61 -6.92
C GLU A 117 -12.09 -29.08 -7.36
N LEU A 118 -11.29 -29.95 -6.70
CA LEU A 118 -11.28 -31.38 -6.97
C LEU A 118 -12.63 -32.03 -6.65
N SER A 119 -13.19 -31.78 -5.47
CA SER A 119 -14.52 -32.33 -5.11
C SER A 119 -15.61 -31.87 -6.08
N LYS A 120 -15.60 -30.59 -6.48
CA LYS A 120 -16.55 -30.05 -7.48
C LYS A 120 -16.44 -30.80 -8.81
N TRP A 121 -15.24 -31.11 -9.28
CA TRP A 121 -15.07 -31.92 -10.48
C TRP A 121 -15.55 -33.36 -10.30
N LEU A 122 -15.33 -33.98 -9.14
CA LEU A 122 -15.85 -35.32 -8.86
C LEU A 122 -17.38 -35.35 -8.92
N ASP A 123 -18.05 -34.31 -8.42
CA ASP A 123 -19.51 -34.22 -8.48
C ASP A 123 -20.04 -33.92 -9.89
N VAL A 124 -19.41 -32.99 -10.62
CA VAL A 124 -19.78 -32.68 -12.01
C VAL A 124 -19.70 -33.91 -12.92
N PHE A 125 -18.71 -34.78 -12.71
CA PHE A 125 -18.50 -35.99 -13.50
C PHE A 125 -19.07 -37.27 -12.85
N ASP A 126 -19.78 -37.16 -11.72
CA ASP A 126 -20.33 -38.27 -10.93
C ASP A 126 -19.32 -39.40 -10.63
N ILE A 127 -18.11 -39.03 -10.23
CA ILE A 127 -17.01 -39.95 -9.94
C ILE A 127 -16.99 -40.25 -8.44
N ARG A 128 -17.05 -41.55 -8.10
CA ARG A 128 -16.91 -42.06 -6.73
C ARG A 128 -15.64 -42.91 -6.62
N PRO A 129 -14.51 -42.33 -6.17
CA PRO A 129 -13.25 -43.08 -6.04
C PRO A 129 -13.38 -44.11 -4.90
N ALA A 130 -12.71 -45.26 -5.05
CA ALA A 130 -12.68 -46.31 -4.04
C ALA A 130 -11.25 -46.82 -3.80
N GLY A 131 -10.79 -46.77 -2.54
CA GLY A 131 -9.44 -47.19 -2.14
C GLY A 131 -8.44 -46.04 -2.10
N SER A 132 -7.18 -46.33 -1.75
CA SER A 132 -6.09 -45.36 -1.64
C SER A 132 -4.89 -45.85 -2.43
N LEU A 133 -4.13 -44.91 -3.01
CA LEU A 133 -2.87 -45.22 -3.68
C LEU A 133 -1.71 -45.43 -2.69
N GLY A 134 -1.95 -45.25 -1.38
CA GLY A 134 -1.04 -45.68 -0.32
C GLY A 134 0.33 -44.99 -0.35
N ARG A 135 0.37 -43.65 -0.36
CA ARG A 135 1.63 -42.94 -0.06
C ARG A 135 1.93 -43.03 1.43
N ALA A 136 2.92 -43.85 1.79
CA ALA A 136 3.36 -44.06 3.18
C ALA A 136 4.09 -42.84 3.81
N SER A 137 4.33 -41.75 3.08
CA SER A 137 5.26 -40.68 3.48
C SER A 137 4.66 -39.32 3.81
N HIS A 138 3.35 -39.06 3.63
CA HIS A 138 2.82 -37.69 3.74
C HIS A 138 1.54 -37.58 4.59
N THR A 139 1.68 -37.79 5.90
CA THR A 139 0.62 -37.51 6.90
C THR A 139 0.91 -36.24 7.73
N ALA A 140 1.95 -35.48 7.38
CA ALA A 140 2.31 -34.28 8.10
C ALA A 140 1.31 -33.15 7.80
N VAL A 141 0.72 -32.62 8.87
CA VAL A 141 -0.05 -31.38 8.85
C VAL A 141 0.81 -30.33 9.53
N ASP A 142 1.17 -29.29 8.78
CA ASP A 142 1.87 -28.14 9.29
C ASP A 142 0.89 -27.00 9.60
N GLN A 143 0.82 -26.64 10.87
CA GLN A 143 0.00 -25.56 11.42
C GLN A 143 0.86 -24.47 12.06
N SER A 144 2.16 -24.43 11.76
CA SER A 144 3.09 -23.46 12.38
C SER A 144 2.73 -22.02 12.01
N HIS A 145 2.24 -21.78 10.79
CA HIS A 145 1.91 -20.44 10.31
C HIS A 145 0.48 -20.05 10.72
N PRO A 146 0.26 -18.89 11.37
CA PRO A 146 -1.04 -18.54 11.94
C PRO A 146 -2.13 -18.26 10.90
N GLY A 147 -1.74 -17.85 9.68
CA GLY A 147 -2.69 -17.52 8.61
C GLY A 147 -3.21 -18.70 7.78
N PHE A 148 -2.53 -19.86 7.76
CA PHE A 148 -2.93 -20.99 6.92
C PHE A 148 -2.27 -22.31 7.34
N THR A 149 -2.91 -23.42 6.99
CA THR A 149 -2.43 -24.79 7.23
C THR A 149 -1.96 -25.42 5.93
N PHE A 150 -0.88 -26.21 6.00
CA PHE A 150 -0.46 -27.12 4.94
C PHE A 150 -0.69 -28.57 5.36
N ASP A 151 -1.53 -29.29 4.63
CA ASP A 151 -1.86 -30.69 4.86
C ASP A 151 -1.44 -31.51 3.64
N ALA A 152 -0.29 -32.17 3.76
CA ALA A 152 0.28 -32.92 2.65
C ALA A 152 -0.55 -34.16 2.27
N SER A 153 -1.42 -34.65 3.17
CA SER A 153 -2.23 -35.85 2.96
C SER A 153 -3.31 -35.70 1.88
N VAL A 154 -3.68 -34.45 1.58
CA VAL A 154 -4.67 -34.12 0.53
C VAL A 154 -4.05 -33.39 -0.66
N CYS A 155 -2.71 -33.43 -0.78
CA CYS A 155 -1.98 -32.82 -1.88
C CYS A 155 -1.93 -33.75 -3.10
N ILE A 156 -2.24 -33.21 -4.28
CA ILE A 156 -2.15 -33.92 -5.57
C ILE A 156 -0.91 -33.55 -6.40
N ASN A 157 0.09 -32.90 -5.78
CA ASN A 157 1.35 -32.49 -6.42
C ASN A 157 1.17 -31.79 -7.79
N CYS A 158 0.20 -30.88 -7.88
CA CYS A 158 -0.13 -30.18 -9.13
C CYS A 158 0.77 -28.98 -9.45
N ASP A 159 1.70 -28.63 -8.55
CA ASP A 159 2.65 -27.50 -8.63
C ASP A 159 2.00 -26.11 -8.81
N ARG A 160 0.70 -25.96 -8.50
CA ARG A 160 0.07 -24.63 -8.51
C ARG A 160 0.64 -23.72 -7.42
N CYS A 161 0.86 -24.26 -6.22
CA CYS A 161 1.46 -23.51 -5.10
C CYS A 161 2.91 -23.07 -5.42
N VAL A 162 3.69 -23.95 -6.06
CA VAL A 162 5.06 -23.67 -6.50
C VAL A 162 5.07 -22.51 -7.50
N ARG A 163 4.29 -22.60 -8.59
CA ARG A 163 4.21 -21.53 -9.60
C ARG A 163 3.66 -20.22 -9.03
N ALA A 164 2.66 -20.28 -8.15
CA ALA A 164 2.16 -19.11 -7.45
C ALA A 164 3.26 -18.42 -6.61
N CYS A 165 4.11 -19.18 -5.93
CA CYS A 165 5.20 -18.63 -5.12
C CYS A 165 6.38 -18.14 -5.95
N GLN A 166 6.76 -18.89 -7.00
CA GLN A 166 7.96 -18.66 -7.79
C GLN A 166 7.76 -17.70 -8.96
N GLU A 167 6.62 -17.79 -9.66
CA GLU A 167 6.37 -17.04 -10.90
C GLU A 167 5.50 -15.81 -10.64
N GLU A 168 4.42 -15.96 -9.86
CA GLU A 168 3.46 -14.88 -9.64
C GLU A 168 3.97 -13.86 -8.60
N GLN A 169 4.44 -14.37 -7.46
CA GLN A 169 4.93 -13.57 -6.34
C GLN A 169 6.45 -13.39 -6.34
N VAL A 170 7.19 -14.25 -7.04
CA VAL A 170 8.68 -14.28 -7.08
C VAL A 170 9.30 -14.26 -5.67
N ASN A 171 8.77 -15.08 -4.77
CA ASN A 171 9.34 -15.27 -3.43
C ASN A 171 10.25 -16.49 -3.37
N GLY A 172 10.03 -17.51 -4.22
CA GLY A 172 10.96 -18.63 -4.33
C GLY A 172 10.98 -19.61 -3.15
N VAL A 173 9.95 -19.60 -2.29
CA VAL A 173 9.97 -20.34 -1.00
C VAL A 173 9.48 -21.79 -1.13
N ILE A 174 8.51 -22.05 -2.01
CA ILE A 174 7.91 -23.37 -2.17
C ILE A 174 8.66 -24.14 -3.25
N GLY A 175 9.03 -25.39 -2.96
CA GLY A 175 9.71 -26.30 -3.86
C GLY A 175 9.09 -27.69 -3.91
N VAL A 176 9.72 -28.59 -4.67
CA VAL A 176 9.35 -30.00 -4.79
C VAL A 176 10.57 -30.85 -4.42
N SER A 177 10.39 -31.82 -3.52
CA SER A 177 11.41 -32.78 -3.11
C SER A 177 10.98 -34.22 -3.41
N GLY A 178 11.95 -35.13 -3.49
CA GLY A 178 11.72 -36.55 -3.78
C GLY A 178 11.41 -36.87 -5.25
N ARG A 179 11.17 -38.15 -5.56
CA ARG A 179 10.87 -38.62 -6.92
C ARG A 179 9.81 -39.73 -6.92
N GLY A 180 8.85 -39.64 -7.85
CA GLY A 180 7.84 -40.66 -8.05
C GLY A 180 6.86 -40.71 -6.88
N ALA A 181 6.82 -41.83 -6.15
CA ALA A 181 5.93 -41.97 -5.00
C ALA A 181 6.34 -41.08 -3.81
N GLU A 182 7.62 -40.70 -3.70
CA GLU A 182 8.18 -39.86 -2.63
C GLU A 182 8.09 -38.36 -2.93
N THR A 183 7.48 -37.97 -4.05
CA THR A 183 7.39 -36.56 -4.44
C THR A 183 6.47 -35.79 -3.49
N GLN A 184 6.97 -34.66 -2.96
CA GLN A 184 6.22 -33.78 -2.07
C GLN A 184 6.54 -32.31 -2.26
N ILE A 185 5.59 -31.47 -1.88
CA ILE A 185 5.79 -30.03 -1.74
C ILE A 185 6.53 -29.75 -0.43
N ILE A 186 7.54 -28.89 -0.48
CA ILE A 186 8.33 -28.46 0.68
C ILE A 186 8.43 -26.93 0.74
N PHE A 187 8.71 -26.38 1.93
CA PHE A 187 8.97 -24.96 2.15
C PHE A 187 10.43 -24.77 2.57
N GLY A 188 11.12 -23.77 2.01
CA GLY A 188 12.52 -23.50 2.34
C GLY A 188 13.39 -24.74 2.14
N LEU A 189 14.01 -25.22 3.23
CA LEU A 189 14.81 -26.44 3.26
C LEU A 189 14.07 -27.63 3.88
N ASP A 190 12.77 -27.76 3.57
CA ASP A 190 11.83 -28.69 4.23
C ASP A 190 11.55 -28.29 5.69
N ASP A 191 11.52 -26.98 5.93
CA ASP A 191 11.22 -26.37 7.22
C ASP A 191 9.70 -26.25 7.41
N PRO A 192 9.21 -26.18 8.67
CA PRO A 192 7.87 -25.67 8.95
C PRO A 192 7.66 -24.30 8.29
N VAL A 193 6.43 -24.02 7.84
CA VAL A 193 6.12 -22.79 7.08
C VAL A 193 6.55 -21.52 7.82
N ALA A 194 6.36 -21.48 9.15
CA ALA A 194 6.69 -20.32 9.97
C ALA A 194 8.20 -20.10 10.15
N ASP A 195 8.99 -21.15 10.02
CA ASP A 195 10.45 -21.12 10.13
C ASP A 195 11.12 -20.93 8.75
N SER A 196 10.36 -21.10 7.67
CA SER A 196 10.81 -20.84 6.29
C SER A 196 10.84 -19.34 5.96
N PRO A 197 11.49 -18.92 4.85
CA PRO A 197 11.44 -17.54 4.35
C PRO A 197 10.06 -17.07 3.82
N CYS A 198 8.98 -17.79 4.13
CA CYS A 198 7.63 -17.47 3.69
C CYS A 198 7.14 -16.15 4.30
N VAL A 199 6.78 -15.20 3.43
CA VAL A 199 6.24 -13.88 3.85
C VAL A 199 4.73 -13.88 4.12
N GLY A 200 4.07 -15.05 4.11
CA GLY A 200 2.64 -15.17 4.43
C GLY A 200 1.69 -14.49 3.43
N CYS A 201 2.01 -14.38 2.13
CA CYS A 201 1.12 -13.71 1.16
C CYS A 201 -0.21 -14.47 0.88
N GLY A 202 -0.24 -15.78 1.15
CA GLY A 202 -1.41 -16.65 0.88
C GLY A 202 -1.73 -16.87 -0.59
N GLU A 203 -0.84 -16.52 -1.53
CA GLU A 203 -1.05 -16.79 -2.96
C GLU A 203 -1.14 -18.29 -3.24
N CYS A 204 -0.35 -19.10 -2.52
CA CYS A 204 -0.38 -20.56 -2.61
C CYS A 204 -1.69 -21.16 -2.06
N VAL A 205 -2.31 -20.51 -1.06
CA VAL A 205 -3.61 -20.89 -0.50
C VAL A 205 -4.71 -20.65 -1.54
N GLN A 206 -4.78 -19.44 -2.11
CA GLN A 206 -5.70 -19.12 -3.22
C GLN A 206 -5.47 -20.02 -4.45
N ALA A 207 -4.22 -20.47 -4.67
CA ALA A 207 -3.89 -21.34 -5.78
C ALA A 207 -4.19 -22.82 -5.54
N CYS A 208 -4.52 -23.27 -4.33
CA CYS A 208 -4.61 -24.71 -4.05
C CYS A 208 -5.96 -25.31 -4.48
N PRO A 209 -5.99 -26.30 -5.39
CA PRO A 209 -7.26 -26.87 -5.87
C PRO A 209 -7.89 -27.92 -4.94
N THR A 210 -7.17 -28.41 -3.94
CA THR A 210 -7.63 -29.53 -3.08
C THR A 210 -7.85 -29.15 -1.63
N GLY A 211 -7.50 -27.93 -1.22
CA GLY A 211 -7.49 -27.54 0.20
C GLY A 211 -6.29 -28.08 0.99
N ALA A 212 -5.26 -28.61 0.32
CA ALA A 212 -3.97 -28.94 0.95
C ALA A 212 -3.32 -27.70 1.57
N LEU A 213 -3.48 -26.53 0.95
CA LEU A 213 -3.21 -25.24 1.57
C LEU A 213 -4.55 -24.54 1.76
N ARG A 214 -4.90 -24.23 3.02
CA ARG A 214 -6.21 -23.71 3.39
C ARG A 214 -6.14 -22.79 4.60
N LEU A 215 -7.18 -21.99 4.79
CA LEU A 215 -7.37 -21.24 6.02
C LEU A 215 -7.60 -22.22 7.20
N PRO A 216 -7.10 -21.95 8.42
CA PRO A 216 -7.15 -22.95 9.50
C PRO A 216 -8.57 -23.29 9.97
N GLU A 217 -9.46 -22.30 10.06
CA GLU A 217 -10.80 -22.44 10.64
C GLU A 217 -11.96 -22.14 9.67
N ALA A 218 -11.66 -21.57 8.49
CA ALA A 218 -12.69 -21.14 7.55
C ALA A 218 -13.00 -22.22 6.51
N VAL A 219 -14.28 -22.55 6.38
CA VAL A 219 -14.82 -23.33 5.26
C VAL A 219 -15.49 -22.36 4.30
N VAL A 220 -14.87 -22.11 3.15
CA VAL A 220 -15.43 -21.22 2.12
C VAL A 220 -16.31 -22.03 1.19
N THR A 221 -17.57 -21.63 1.05
CA THR A 221 -18.57 -22.30 0.20
C THR A 221 -19.19 -21.30 -0.77
N ASP A 222 -19.87 -21.79 -1.80
CA ASP A 222 -20.52 -20.92 -2.79
C ASP A 222 -21.80 -20.24 -2.25
N ASP A 223 -22.34 -20.70 -1.11
CA ASP A 223 -23.54 -20.14 -0.48
C ASP A 223 -23.28 -18.84 0.31
N GLN A 224 -22.00 -18.51 0.55
CA GLN A 224 -21.61 -17.32 1.31
C GLN A 224 -21.77 -16.04 0.49
N LYS A 225 -22.07 -14.93 1.18
CA LYS A 225 -22.17 -13.61 0.55
C LYS A 225 -20.77 -13.17 0.11
N LYS A 226 -20.57 -13.00 -1.20
CA LYS A 226 -19.33 -12.46 -1.78
C LYS A 226 -19.47 -10.96 -2.05
N VAL A 227 -18.53 -10.16 -1.56
CA VAL A 227 -18.55 -8.70 -1.71
C VAL A 227 -17.23 -8.20 -2.24
N ASP A 228 -17.25 -7.60 -3.43
CA ASP A 228 -16.08 -7.01 -4.06
C ASP A 228 -15.75 -5.65 -3.46
N SER A 229 -14.47 -5.42 -3.18
CA SER A 229 -13.99 -4.17 -2.60
C SER A 229 -12.49 -3.97 -2.91
N VAL A 230 -11.86 -3.06 -2.18
CA VAL A 230 -10.46 -2.64 -2.33
C VAL A 230 -9.75 -2.77 -0.98
N CYS A 231 -8.47 -3.11 -1.01
CA CYS A 231 -7.64 -3.20 0.19
C CYS A 231 -7.40 -1.81 0.85
N PRO A 232 -7.66 -1.63 2.17
CA PRO A 232 -7.52 -0.34 2.86
C PRO A 232 -6.11 -0.06 3.40
N TYR A 233 -5.08 -0.80 2.98
CA TYR A 233 -3.73 -0.68 3.55
C TYR A 233 -2.83 0.30 2.78
N CYS A 234 -2.05 -0.22 1.84
CA CYS A 234 -1.07 0.53 1.06
C CYS A 234 -1.70 1.18 -0.18
N GLY A 235 -0.99 2.14 -0.76
CA GLY A 235 -1.40 2.87 -1.95
C GLY A 235 -1.49 2.04 -3.23
N VAL A 236 -1.25 0.73 -3.23
CA VAL A 236 -1.39 -0.10 -4.43
C VAL A 236 -2.86 -0.22 -4.87
N GLY A 237 -3.80 -0.32 -3.93
CA GLY A 237 -5.23 -0.45 -4.28
C GLY A 237 -5.60 -1.84 -4.82
N CYS A 238 -5.11 -2.92 -4.18
CA CYS A 238 -5.43 -4.28 -4.60
C CYS A 238 -6.94 -4.54 -4.54
N ALA A 239 -7.51 -5.01 -5.65
CA ALA A 239 -8.89 -5.46 -5.71
C ALA A 239 -9.04 -6.81 -4.99
N LEU A 240 -10.11 -6.95 -4.20
CA LEU A 240 -10.37 -8.14 -3.40
C LEU A 240 -11.85 -8.48 -3.34
N THR A 241 -12.16 -9.69 -2.90
CA THR A 241 -13.50 -10.18 -2.61
C THR A 241 -13.53 -10.72 -1.18
N PHE A 242 -14.45 -10.19 -0.37
CA PHE A 242 -14.75 -10.71 0.95
C PHE A 242 -15.77 -11.85 0.85
N SER A 243 -15.50 -12.97 1.51
CA SER A 243 -16.52 -13.97 1.80
C SER A 243 -17.07 -13.71 3.20
N VAL A 244 -18.38 -13.50 3.28
CA VAL A 244 -19.08 -13.07 4.50
C VAL A 244 -20.09 -14.12 4.93
N GLN A 245 -20.05 -14.46 6.22
CA GLN A 245 -21.00 -15.33 6.89
C GLN A 245 -21.35 -14.73 8.26
N ASP A 246 -22.64 -14.71 8.61
CA ASP A 246 -23.12 -14.17 9.89
C ASP A 246 -22.61 -12.74 10.21
N ASP A 247 -22.55 -11.89 9.18
CA ASP A 247 -21.99 -10.52 9.23
C ASP A 247 -20.51 -10.45 9.65
N GLN A 248 -19.76 -11.54 9.46
CA GLN A 248 -18.32 -11.62 9.68
C GLN A 248 -17.57 -11.97 8.39
N ILE A 249 -16.39 -11.39 8.22
CA ILE A 249 -15.49 -11.72 7.12
C ILE A 249 -14.70 -12.97 7.52
N ILE A 250 -14.93 -14.07 6.81
CA ILE A 250 -14.29 -15.37 7.10
C ILE A 250 -13.13 -15.68 6.15
N ALA A 251 -13.10 -15.05 4.97
CA ALA A 251 -12.02 -15.22 4.00
C ALA A 251 -11.91 -14.01 3.06
N VAL A 252 -10.69 -13.78 2.55
CA VAL A 252 -10.40 -12.73 1.57
C VAL A 252 -9.61 -13.28 0.40
N GLU A 253 -10.14 -13.06 -0.80
CA GLU A 253 -9.53 -13.47 -2.05
C GLU A 253 -9.11 -12.26 -2.87
N GLY A 254 -8.00 -12.38 -3.60
CA GLY A 254 -7.55 -11.35 -4.52
C GLY A 254 -8.38 -11.44 -5.80
N ARG A 255 -9.04 -10.34 -6.15
CA ARG A 255 -9.83 -10.25 -7.37
C ARG A 255 -8.95 -9.81 -8.53
N ASP A 256 -9.34 -10.22 -9.72
CA ASP A 256 -8.70 -9.73 -10.94
C ASP A 256 -9.01 -8.25 -11.13
N GLY A 257 -7.96 -7.43 -11.16
CA GLY A 257 -8.08 -5.98 -11.17
C GLY A 257 -6.76 -5.36 -11.62
N PRO A 258 -6.81 -4.15 -12.22
CA PRO A 258 -5.66 -3.57 -12.92
C PRO A 258 -4.46 -3.29 -12.00
N ALA A 259 -4.68 -3.14 -10.69
CA ALA A 259 -3.61 -2.87 -9.73
C ALA A 259 -2.86 -4.14 -9.25
N ASN A 260 -3.50 -5.32 -9.29
CA ASN A 260 -2.97 -6.50 -8.59
C ASN A 260 -3.07 -7.82 -9.34
N HIS A 261 -3.91 -7.96 -10.37
CA HIS A 261 -4.10 -9.22 -11.10
C HIS A 261 -4.25 -10.42 -10.13
N ARG A 262 -5.19 -10.33 -9.18
CA ARG A 262 -5.49 -11.34 -8.13
C ARG A 262 -4.44 -11.49 -7.00
N ARG A 263 -3.31 -10.78 -7.06
CA ARG A 263 -2.28 -10.82 -6.00
C ARG A 263 -2.74 -10.08 -4.74
N LEU A 264 -2.37 -10.61 -3.58
CA LEU A 264 -2.47 -9.92 -2.29
C LEU A 264 -1.21 -10.14 -1.46
N CYS A 265 -1.01 -9.30 -0.46
CA CYS A 265 0.02 -9.50 0.58
C CYS A 265 -0.61 -10.02 1.88
N VAL A 266 0.21 -10.38 2.87
CA VAL A 266 -0.25 -10.88 4.18
C VAL A 266 -1.34 -10.00 4.80
N LYS A 267 -1.19 -8.66 4.74
CA LYS A 267 -2.18 -7.70 5.25
C LYS A 267 -3.51 -7.79 4.49
N GLY A 268 -3.44 -7.78 3.16
CA GLY A 268 -4.63 -7.87 2.30
C GLY A 268 -5.28 -9.25 2.29
N ARG A 269 -4.61 -10.28 2.80
CA ARG A 269 -5.12 -11.65 2.86
C ARG A 269 -5.72 -11.99 4.22
N PHE A 270 -5.06 -11.59 5.30
CA PHE A 270 -5.35 -12.05 6.66
C PHE A 270 -5.63 -10.91 7.65
N GLY A 271 -5.58 -9.66 7.22
CA GLY A 271 -5.64 -8.50 8.11
C GLY A 271 -7.03 -7.96 8.42
N PHE A 272 -8.14 -8.64 8.18
CA PHE A 272 -9.47 -8.01 8.26
C PHE A 272 -10.26 -8.28 9.54
N ASP A 273 -9.80 -9.19 10.38
CA ASP A 273 -10.45 -9.57 11.63
C ASP A 273 -10.42 -8.48 12.72
N TYR A 274 -9.62 -7.41 12.56
CA TYR A 274 -9.66 -6.25 13.46
C TYR A 274 -11.04 -5.59 13.55
N ILE A 275 -11.91 -5.75 12.53
CA ILE A 275 -13.27 -5.18 12.56
C ILE A 275 -14.15 -5.86 13.62
N ALA A 276 -13.84 -7.11 13.98
CA ALA A 276 -14.49 -7.87 15.04
C ALA A 276 -13.73 -7.79 16.37
N ASN A 277 -12.63 -7.02 16.44
CA ASN A 277 -11.82 -6.93 17.66
C ASN A 277 -12.63 -6.29 18.80
N PRO A 278 -12.62 -6.87 20.02
CA PRO A 278 -13.39 -6.36 21.17
C PRO A 278 -13.07 -4.91 21.56
N ASN A 279 -11.89 -4.39 21.19
CA ASN A 279 -11.48 -3.02 21.47
C ASN A 279 -12.10 -1.99 20.50
N ARG A 280 -12.91 -2.40 19.52
CA ARG A 280 -13.61 -1.47 18.61
C ARG A 280 -14.50 -0.50 19.40
N LEU A 281 -14.45 0.77 19.01
CA LEU A 281 -15.37 1.78 19.54
C LEU A 281 -16.77 1.50 19.01
N THR A 282 -17.74 1.34 19.93
CA THR A 282 -19.13 1.03 19.60
C THR A 282 -20.13 2.11 20.02
N ARG A 283 -19.70 3.07 20.85
CA ARG A 283 -20.52 4.17 21.36
C ARG A 283 -19.70 5.45 21.48
N PRO A 284 -20.32 6.64 21.30
CA PRO A 284 -19.66 7.90 21.57
C PRO A 284 -19.17 7.98 23.01
N LEU A 285 -17.98 8.55 23.20
CA LEU A 285 -17.37 8.76 24.51
C LEU A 285 -17.16 10.25 24.74
N ILE A 286 -17.42 10.71 25.96
CA ILE A 286 -17.12 12.07 26.42
C ILE A 286 -16.18 11.96 27.62
N ARG A 287 -15.11 12.76 27.62
CA ARG A 287 -14.18 12.86 28.74
C ARG A 287 -14.93 13.29 29.99
N ARG A 288 -14.62 12.65 31.11
CA ARG A 288 -15.22 13.02 32.39
C ARG A 288 -14.67 14.37 32.85
N ASP A 289 -15.54 15.25 33.36
CA ASP A 289 -15.16 16.61 33.77
C ASP A 289 -14.10 16.64 34.88
N ASP A 290 -13.99 15.58 35.67
CA ASP A 290 -13.03 15.45 36.76
C ASP A 290 -11.67 14.85 36.35
N VAL A 291 -11.49 14.53 35.07
CA VAL A 291 -10.26 13.91 34.54
C VAL A 291 -9.61 14.83 33.51
N PRO A 292 -8.48 15.49 33.82
CA PRO A 292 -7.80 16.36 32.86
C PRO A 292 -7.21 15.55 31.70
N LYS A 293 -6.88 16.23 30.60
CA LYS A 293 -6.01 15.67 29.57
C LYS A 293 -4.59 15.63 30.12
N ASP A 294 -3.98 14.45 30.07
CA ASP A 294 -2.63 14.25 30.58
C ASP A 294 -1.85 13.31 29.64
N PRO A 295 -0.76 13.78 29.02
CA PRO A 295 0.13 12.95 28.21
C PRO A 295 0.71 11.74 28.95
N GLU A 296 0.83 11.79 30.29
CA GLU A 296 1.36 10.67 31.08
C GLU A 296 0.44 9.43 31.06
N LEU A 297 -0.85 9.62 30.74
CA LEU A 297 -1.78 8.51 30.52
C LEU A 297 -1.29 7.58 29.39
N LEU A 298 -0.56 8.13 28.40
CA LEU A 298 0.05 7.38 27.29
C LEU A 298 1.38 6.69 27.66
N GLN A 299 1.79 6.73 28.91
CA GLN A 299 2.90 5.92 29.43
C GLN A 299 2.39 4.81 30.34
N GLN A 300 1.26 5.07 31.00
CA GLN A 300 0.61 4.15 31.96
C GLN A 300 -0.38 3.21 31.28
N ALA A 301 -0.93 3.59 30.15
CA ALA A 301 -1.88 2.78 29.41
C ALA A 301 -1.14 1.67 28.64
N GLU A 302 -1.25 0.43 29.11
CA GLU A 302 -1.26 -0.69 28.18
C GLU A 302 -2.59 -0.60 27.41
N LEU A 303 -2.64 0.13 26.30
CA LEU A 303 -3.90 0.51 25.64
C LEU A 303 -4.81 -0.68 25.26
N GLY A 304 -4.28 -1.90 25.16
CA GLY A 304 -5.07 -3.13 25.00
C GLY A 304 -5.80 -3.61 26.27
N GLN A 305 -5.33 -3.20 27.45
CA GLN A 305 -5.84 -3.56 28.78
C GLN A 305 -6.30 -2.33 29.60
N PHE A 306 -6.17 -1.13 29.03
CA PHE A 306 -6.53 0.12 29.66
C PHE A 306 -8.05 0.24 29.83
N ASP A 307 -8.51 0.36 31.07
CA ASP A 307 -9.93 0.65 31.34
C ASP A 307 -10.24 2.11 31.05
N TRP A 308 -10.65 2.38 29.82
CA TRP A 308 -11.02 3.70 29.33
C TRP A 308 -12.13 4.37 30.15
N ARG A 309 -12.92 3.60 30.93
CA ARG A 309 -13.98 4.14 31.80
C ARG A 309 -13.44 4.99 32.94
N SER A 310 -12.16 4.84 33.26
CA SER A 310 -11.47 5.74 34.20
C SER A 310 -11.42 7.18 33.67
N VAL A 311 -11.35 7.37 32.35
CA VAL A 311 -11.19 8.67 31.67
C VAL A 311 -12.47 9.17 31.02
N PHE A 312 -13.26 8.28 30.43
CA PHE A 312 -14.44 8.64 29.65
C PHE A 312 -15.71 8.04 30.24
N ARG A 313 -16.84 8.66 29.91
CA ARG A 313 -18.18 8.06 30.04
C ARG A 313 -18.78 7.86 28.65
N GLU A 314 -19.64 6.86 28.53
CA GLU A 314 -20.47 6.72 27.33
C GLU A 314 -21.44 7.90 27.22
N ALA A 315 -21.78 8.26 25.99
CA ALA A 315 -22.75 9.29 25.65
C ALA A 315 -23.68 8.85 24.52
N THR A 316 -24.83 9.50 24.42
CA THR A 316 -25.68 9.37 23.24
C THR A 316 -25.05 10.11 22.05
N TRP A 317 -25.44 9.75 20.82
CA TRP A 317 -24.97 10.46 19.63
C TRP A 317 -25.32 11.95 19.65
N ASP A 318 -26.55 12.30 20.03
CA ASP A 318 -26.95 13.71 20.05
C ASP A 318 -26.13 14.52 21.06
N GLU A 319 -25.94 13.99 22.26
CA GLU A 319 -25.11 14.60 23.30
C GLU A 319 -23.66 14.77 22.85
N ALA A 320 -23.05 13.73 22.29
CA ALA A 320 -21.65 13.76 21.85
C ALA A 320 -21.45 14.72 20.67
N LEU A 321 -22.36 14.72 19.69
CA LEU A 321 -22.31 15.63 18.55
C LEU A 321 -22.57 17.08 18.97
N ASP A 322 -23.46 17.31 19.93
CA ASP A 322 -23.70 18.65 20.50
C ASP A 322 -22.46 19.13 21.25
N MET A 323 -21.85 18.31 22.11
CA MET A 323 -20.61 18.66 22.81
C MET A 323 -19.46 18.95 21.83
N ALA A 324 -19.26 18.07 20.85
CA ALA A 324 -18.25 18.23 19.82
C ALA A 324 -18.43 19.56 19.07
N ALA A 325 -19.63 19.81 18.57
CA ALA A 325 -19.90 20.99 17.74
C ALA A 325 -19.97 22.28 18.56
N ASN A 326 -20.49 22.25 19.80
CA ASN A 326 -20.52 23.42 20.69
C ASN A 326 -19.12 23.88 21.07
N GLY A 327 -18.21 22.97 21.45
CA GLY A 327 -16.84 23.32 21.81
C GLY A 327 -16.08 23.96 20.64
N LEU A 328 -16.19 23.37 19.45
CA LEU A 328 -15.58 23.94 18.25
C LEU A 328 -16.20 25.31 17.89
N ARG A 329 -17.53 25.45 17.89
CA ARG A 329 -18.19 26.74 17.62
C ARG A 329 -17.79 27.82 18.62
N HIS A 330 -17.72 27.46 19.90
CA HIS A 330 -17.33 28.38 20.96
C HIS A 330 -15.96 28.99 20.68
N ILE A 331 -14.98 28.15 20.34
CA ILE A 331 -13.63 28.60 20.00
C ILE A 331 -13.65 29.50 18.76
N ARG A 332 -14.35 29.10 17.69
CA ARG A 332 -14.48 29.92 16.46
C ARG A 332 -15.08 31.29 16.76
N ASP A 333 -16.15 31.33 17.54
CA ASP A 333 -16.93 32.55 17.78
C ASP A 333 -16.20 33.50 18.76
N GLN A 334 -15.38 32.97 19.67
CA GLN A 334 -14.60 33.77 20.63
C GLN A 334 -13.22 34.18 20.13
N HIS A 335 -12.52 33.30 19.42
CA HIS A 335 -11.11 33.47 19.03
C HIS A 335 -10.91 33.62 17.52
N GLY A 336 -11.95 33.43 16.73
CA GLY A 336 -11.93 33.51 15.27
C GLY A 336 -11.63 32.17 14.59
N PRO A 337 -11.78 32.12 13.25
CA PRO A 337 -11.68 30.90 12.46
C PRO A 337 -10.29 30.23 12.51
N ASN A 338 -9.23 31.01 12.66
CA ASN A 338 -7.84 30.52 12.65
C ASN A 338 -7.42 29.86 13.98
N ALA A 339 -8.27 29.86 15.00
CA ALA A 339 -8.05 29.12 16.24
C ALA A 339 -8.48 27.64 16.15
N LEU A 340 -9.03 27.23 15.00
CA LEU A 340 -9.46 25.86 14.70
C LEU A 340 -8.69 25.25 13.54
N ALA A 341 -8.45 23.95 13.64
CA ALA A 341 -7.93 23.11 12.57
C ALA A 341 -8.68 21.78 12.46
N GLY A 342 -8.51 21.09 11.33
CA GLY A 342 -9.00 19.73 11.12
C GLY A 342 -7.97 18.84 10.43
N PHE A 343 -7.80 17.62 10.93
CA PHE A 343 -7.00 16.58 10.27
C PHE A 343 -7.92 15.54 9.66
N GLY A 344 -7.91 15.45 8.32
CA GLY A 344 -8.69 14.46 7.58
C GLY A 344 -7.93 13.15 7.39
N SER A 345 -8.60 12.11 6.88
CA SER A 345 -7.99 10.79 6.74
C SER A 345 -7.74 10.39 5.29
N ALA A 346 -6.56 9.83 5.00
CA ALA A 346 -6.29 9.04 3.79
C ALA A 346 -6.61 7.53 3.95
N LYS A 347 -7.22 7.13 5.07
CA LYS A 347 -7.84 5.80 5.25
C LYS A 347 -9.32 5.79 4.88
N GLY A 348 -9.97 6.95 4.96
CA GLY A 348 -11.35 7.14 4.52
C GLY A 348 -11.49 7.19 2.99
N SER A 349 -12.73 7.37 2.55
CA SER A 349 -13.07 7.51 1.14
C SER A 349 -12.79 8.92 0.59
N ASN A 350 -12.80 9.06 -0.72
CA ASN A 350 -12.68 10.35 -1.40
C ASN A 350 -13.81 11.30 -1.02
N GLU A 351 -15.02 10.76 -0.87
CA GLU A 351 -16.23 11.50 -0.49
C GLU A 351 -16.11 12.03 0.94
N GLU A 352 -15.59 11.22 1.85
CA GLU A 352 -15.31 11.60 3.23
C GLU A 352 -14.23 12.69 3.29
N ALA A 353 -13.13 12.53 2.54
CA ALA A 353 -12.08 13.55 2.41
C ALA A 353 -12.63 14.88 1.87
N TYR A 354 -13.47 14.81 0.83
CA TYR A 354 -14.09 15.98 0.20
C TYR A 354 -15.02 16.72 1.17
N LEU A 355 -15.90 16.02 1.88
CA LEU A 355 -16.78 16.68 2.85
C LEU A 355 -16.02 17.20 4.06
N PHE A 356 -14.98 16.50 4.52
CA PHE A 356 -14.19 16.96 5.66
C PHE A 356 -13.50 18.28 5.35
N GLN A 357 -12.84 18.41 4.19
CA GLN A 357 -12.20 19.68 3.82
C GLN A 357 -13.22 20.79 3.61
N LYS A 358 -14.39 20.48 3.02
CA LYS A 358 -15.47 21.43 2.82
C LYS A 358 -16.00 21.89 4.18
N PHE A 359 -16.12 20.98 5.16
CA PHE A 359 -16.55 21.29 6.51
C PHE A 359 -15.58 22.26 7.18
N VAL A 360 -14.27 21.98 7.19
CA VAL A 360 -13.28 22.91 7.78
C VAL A 360 -13.38 24.29 7.13
N ARG A 361 -13.42 24.35 5.80
CA ARG A 361 -13.44 25.62 5.06
C ARG A 361 -14.71 26.44 5.23
N THR A 362 -15.86 25.77 5.28
CA THR A 362 -17.17 26.46 5.33
C THR A 362 -17.74 26.59 6.74
N ALA A 363 -17.45 25.66 7.65
CA ALA A 363 -17.94 25.68 9.02
C ALA A 363 -17.00 26.45 9.96
N PHE A 364 -15.69 26.19 9.86
CA PHE A 364 -14.70 26.91 10.68
C PHE A 364 -14.35 28.25 10.03
N GLY A 365 -14.32 28.32 8.69
CA GLY A 365 -13.96 29.53 7.95
C GLY A 365 -12.44 29.70 7.77
N SER A 366 -11.66 28.62 7.92
CA SER A 366 -10.21 28.61 7.77
C SER A 366 -9.75 27.57 6.75
N ASN A 367 -8.51 27.69 6.30
CA ASN A 367 -7.85 26.68 5.46
C ASN A 367 -6.94 25.75 6.29
N HIS A 368 -7.07 25.71 7.62
CA HIS A 368 -6.30 24.83 8.52
C HIS A 368 -6.80 23.39 8.44
N VAL A 369 -6.71 22.80 7.25
CA VAL A 369 -7.04 21.42 6.95
C VAL A 369 -5.82 20.73 6.36
N ASP A 370 -5.43 19.59 6.93
CA ASP A 370 -4.31 18.81 6.43
C ASP A 370 -4.56 17.31 6.67
N HIS A 371 -3.65 16.47 6.19
CA HIS A 371 -3.68 15.02 6.41
C HIS A 371 -2.29 14.40 6.20
N CYS A 372 -2.21 13.08 6.32
CA CYS A 372 -0.97 12.31 6.33
C CYS A 372 0.00 12.53 5.16
N THR A 373 -0.43 13.11 4.01
CA THR A 373 0.48 13.45 2.91
C THR A 373 1.62 14.34 3.39
N ARG A 374 1.32 15.22 4.35
CA ARG A 374 2.25 16.10 5.07
C ARG A 374 3.47 15.35 5.58
N LEU A 375 3.23 14.22 6.23
CA LEU A 375 4.27 13.37 6.82
C LEU A 375 4.84 12.34 5.82
N CYS A 376 4.37 12.34 4.56
CA CYS A 376 4.66 11.27 3.60
C CYS A 376 5.30 11.77 2.31
N HIS A 377 4.53 12.37 1.40
CA HIS A 377 4.99 12.75 0.05
C HIS A 377 4.79 14.23 -0.26
N ALA A 378 4.54 15.07 0.73
CA ALA A 378 4.35 16.50 0.51
C ALA A 378 5.55 17.18 -0.18
N SER A 379 6.79 16.79 0.12
CA SER A 379 7.97 17.23 -0.66
C SER A 379 7.93 16.78 -2.11
N SER A 380 7.42 15.58 -2.38
CA SER A 380 7.21 15.09 -3.76
C SER A 380 6.14 15.91 -4.47
N VAL A 381 5.01 16.18 -3.83
CA VAL A 381 3.93 17.01 -4.39
C VAL A 381 4.43 18.43 -4.68
N ALA A 382 5.18 19.04 -3.76
CA ALA A 382 5.74 20.37 -3.94
C ALA A 382 6.66 20.45 -5.16
N ALA A 383 7.61 19.52 -5.27
CA ALA A 383 8.55 19.47 -6.40
C ALA A 383 7.86 19.14 -7.73
N LEU A 384 6.92 18.19 -7.75
CA LEU A 384 6.21 17.80 -8.98
C LEU A 384 5.30 18.93 -9.47
N LEU A 385 4.57 19.62 -8.60
CA LEU A 385 3.77 20.79 -8.98
C LEU A 385 4.65 21.92 -9.52
N GLU A 386 5.80 22.19 -8.89
CA GLU A 386 6.73 23.23 -9.34
C GLU A 386 7.37 22.92 -10.70
N CYS A 387 7.85 21.70 -10.88
CA CYS A 387 8.65 21.34 -12.04
C CYS A 387 7.83 20.85 -13.22
N ILE A 388 6.73 20.11 -12.99
CA ILE A 388 5.93 19.48 -14.06
C ILE A 388 4.44 19.86 -14.03
N GLY A 389 3.99 20.65 -13.06
CA GLY A 389 2.62 21.19 -13.01
C GLY A 389 1.55 20.20 -12.54
N SER A 390 1.93 19.01 -12.09
CA SER A 390 1.01 17.99 -11.58
C SER A 390 1.59 17.34 -10.33
N GLY A 391 0.75 17.11 -9.31
CA GLY A 391 1.16 16.42 -8.08
C GLY A 391 1.09 14.89 -8.17
N ALA A 392 0.60 14.32 -9.27
CA ALA A 392 0.35 12.89 -9.43
C ALA A 392 1.53 12.17 -10.13
N VAL A 393 1.49 10.83 -10.12
CA VAL A 393 2.49 9.99 -10.82
C VAL A 393 2.35 10.14 -12.34
N SER A 394 3.37 9.81 -13.14
CA SER A 394 3.27 9.91 -14.62
C SER A 394 2.77 8.63 -15.29
N ASN A 395 3.01 7.47 -14.68
CA ASN A 395 2.79 6.13 -15.23
C ASN A 395 2.25 5.21 -14.15
N GLN A 396 1.74 4.03 -14.52
CA GLN A 396 1.33 3.01 -13.57
C GLN A 396 2.54 2.22 -13.08
N VAL A 397 2.47 1.60 -11.90
CA VAL A 397 3.58 0.75 -11.41
C VAL A 397 3.89 -0.38 -12.39
N GLN A 398 2.84 -0.99 -12.98
CA GLN A 398 2.97 -2.14 -13.87
C GLN A 398 3.75 -1.82 -15.16
N ASP A 399 3.86 -0.55 -15.56
CA ASP A 399 4.66 -0.13 -16.71
C ASP A 399 6.14 -0.51 -16.57
N ILE A 400 6.61 -0.89 -15.37
CA ILE A 400 7.97 -1.42 -15.20
C ILE A 400 8.24 -2.70 -15.99
N LEU A 401 7.21 -3.48 -16.32
CA LEU A 401 7.33 -4.64 -17.22
C LEU A 401 7.75 -4.23 -18.64
N GLU A 402 7.53 -2.96 -19.00
CA GLU A 402 7.95 -2.35 -20.25
C GLU A 402 9.24 -1.53 -20.09
N ALA A 403 9.89 -1.50 -18.93
CA ALA A 403 11.11 -0.73 -18.74
C ALA A 403 12.34 -1.57 -19.07
N ASP A 404 13.37 -0.95 -19.63
CA ASP A 404 14.68 -1.58 -19.80
C ASP A 404 15.53 -1.39 -18.53
N VAL A 405 15.37 -0.23 -17.87
CA VAL A 405 16.04 0.12 -16.61
C VAL A 405 15.04 0.74 -15.63
N ALA A 406 15.14 0.40 -14.35
CA ALA A 406 14.39 1.09 -13.30
C ALA A 406 15.30 1.50 -12.14
N LEU A 407 15.24 2.77 -11.75
CA LEU A 407 15.89 3.30 -10.55
C LEU A 407 14.91 3.26 -9.39
N LEU A 408 15.22 2.47 -8.36
CA LEU A 408 14.49 2.39 -7.10
C LEU A 408 15.33 3.10 -6.04
N ILE A 409 14.89 4.26 -5.57
CA ILE A 409 15.66 5.10 -4.63
C ILE A 409 14.87 5.45 -3.37
N GLY A 410 15.44 5.19 -2.20
CA GLY A 410 14.83 5.49 -0.91
C GLY A 410 13.47 4.81 -0.72
N CYS A 411 13.30 3.59 -1.25
CA CYS A 411 12.07 2.83 -1.16
C CYS A 411 12.31 1.34 -0.90
N ASN A 412 11.44 0.74 -0.07
CA ASN A 412 11.41 -0.69 0.18
C ASN A 412 10.04 -1.28 -0.23
N PRO A 413 9.81 -1.54 -1.53
CA PRO A 413 8.50 -1.97 -2.02
C PRO A 413 8.12 -3.38 -1.56
N THR A 414 9.06 -4.28 -1.27
CA THR A 414 8.73 -5.65 -0.80
C THR A 414 8.01 -5.64 0.56
N VAL A 415 8.25 -4.61 1.37
CA VAL A 415 7.59 -4.39 2.65
C VAL A 415 6.38 -3.44 2.53
N ASN A 416 6.59 -2.29 1.87
CA ASN A 416 5.63 -1.19 1.87
C ASN A 416 4.51 -1.36 0.83
N HIS A 417 4.85 -1.98 -0.30
CA HIS A 417 3.97 -2.14 -1.47
C HIS A 417 4.16 -3.54 -2.09
N PRO A 418 3.90 -4.63 -1.36
CA PRO A 418 4.42 -5.95 -1.75
C PRO A 418 3.95 -6.41 -3.14
N VAL A 419 2.73 -6.04 -3.54
CA VAL A 419 2.20 -6.32 -4.88
C VAL A 419 2.84 -5.43 -5.97
N ALA A 420 3.25 -4.20 -5.65
CA ALA A 420 4.09 -3.43 -6.57
C ALA A 420 5.46 -4.09 -6.76
N ALA A 421 6.04 -4.60 -5.66
CA ALA A 421 7.31 -5.32 -5.73
C ALA A 421 7.24 -6.60 -6.55
N THR A 422 6.09 -7.29 -6.64
CA THR A 422 6.00 -8.47 -7.53
C THR A 422 6.20 -8.07 -8.98
N TRP A 423 5.65 -6.93 -9.43
CA TRP A 423 5.91 -6.43 -10.79
C TRP A 423 7.37 -6.09 -11.02
N MET A 424 8.04 -5.50 -10.03
CA MET A 424 9.46 -5.18 -10.11
C MET A 424 10.33 -6.44 -10.20
N LYS A 425 10.01 -7.47 -9.42
CA LYS A 425 10.69 -8.76 -9.47
C LYS A 425 10.42 -9.49 -10.78
N ASN A 426 9.17 -9.48 -11.25
CA ASN A 426 8.80 -10.06 -12.55
C ASN A 426 9.52 -9.36 -13.71
N ALA A 427 9.63 -8.04 -13.69
CA ALA A 427 10.37 -7.27 -14.69
C ALA A 427 11.86 -7.65 -14.69
N ALA A 428 12.48 -7.78 -13.51
CA ALA A 428 13.87 -8.22 -13.38
C ALA A 428 14.09 -9.63 -13.95
N ASP A 429 13.19 -10.58 -13.65
CA ASP A 429 13.25 -11.94 -14.21
C ASP A 429 13.05 -11.96 -15.75
N GLN A 430 12.39 -10.94 -16.30
CA GLN A 430 12.18 -10.74 -17.74
C GLN A 430 13.30 -9.91 -18.42
N GLY A 431 14.28 -9.42 -17.65
CA GLY A 431 15.48 -8.76 -18.18
C GLY A 431 15.58 -7.25 -17.89
N THR A 432 14.61 -6.63 -17.23
CA THR A 432 14.71 -5.23 -16.78
C THR A 432 15.84 -5.08 -15.76
N GLN A 433 16.72 -4.10 -15.97
CA GLN A 433 17.85 -3.86 -15.07
C GLN A 433 17.42 -2.94 -13.92
N LEU A 434 17.50 -3.43 -12.68
CA LEU A 434 17.17 -2.62 -11.49
C LEU A 434 18.41 -1.95 -10.92
N ILE A 435 18.39 -0.63 -10.78
CA ILE A 435 19.35 0.15 -9.98
C ILE A 435 18.66 0.45 -8.66
N VAL A 436 19.19 -0.06 -7.54
CA VAL A 436 18.60 0.12 -6.21
C VAL A 436 19.53 0.99 -5.37
N ALA A 437 19.05 2.15 -4.92
CA ALA A 437 19.79 3.07 -4.06
C ALA A 437 19.08 3.21 -2.70
N ASP A 438 19.65 2.57 -1.67
CA ASP A 438 19.12 2.59 -0.30
C ASP A 438 20.28 2.34 0.68
N PRO A 439 20.31 2.99 1.87
CA PRO A 439 21.31 2.69 2.89
C PRO A 439 21.24 1.26 3.42
N ARG A 440 20.08 0.61 3.32
CA ARG A 440 19.86 -0.76 3.77
C ARG A 440 19.74 -1.71 2.58
N VAL A 441 20.38 -2.88 2.67
CA VAL A 441 20.20 -3.94 1.68
C VAL A 441 18.79 -4.53 1.84
N THR A 442 17.87 -4.22 0.93
CA THR A 442 16.49 -4.72 1.04
C THR A 442 16.28 -5.97 0.19
N GLU A 443 15.19 -6.72 0.40
CA GLU A 443 14.94 -7.95 -0.35
C GLU A 443 14.90 -7.74 -1.88
N ILE A 444 14.47 -6.56 -2.35
CA ILE A 444 14.48 -6.25 -3.79
C ILE A 444 15.91 -6.13 -4.35
N SER A 445 16.91 -5.84 -3.51
CA SER A 445 18.32 -5.74 -3.91
C SER A 445 18.87 -7.06 -4.45
N ARG A 446 18.27 -8.21 -4.13
CA ARG A 446 18.64 -9.52 -4.73
C ARG A 446 18.37 -9.59 -6.24
N HIS A 447 17.47 -8.75 -6.74
CA HIS A 447 17.16 -8.60 -8.15
C HIS A 447 17.89 -7.39 -8.78
N ALA A 448 18.71 -6.67 -8.01
CA ALA A 448 19.40 -5.49 -8.50
C ALA A 448 20.55 -5.84 -9.44
N THR A 449 20.63 -5.13 -10.56
CA THR A 449 21.84 -5.08 -11.39
C THR A 449 22.93 -4.25 -10.71
N ASP A 450 22.55 -3.12 -10.12
CA ASP A 450 23.43 -2.25 -9.35
C ASP A 450 22.77 -1.94 -8.00
N PHE A 451 23.45 -2.23 -6.89
CA PHE A 451 23.03 -1.80 -5.55
C PHE A 451 23.97 -0.72 -5.03
N LEU A 452 23.44 0.49 -4.87
CA LEU A 452 24.17 1.69 -4.45
C LEU A 452 23.85 1.96 -2.98
N GLN A 453 24.68 1.45 -2.08
CA GLN A 453 24.50 1.64 -0.65
C GLN A 453 24.92 3.05 -0.23
N ILE A 454 23.96 3.98 -0.24
CA ILE A 454 24.20 5.38 0.13
C ILE A 454 24.30 5.56 1.65
N LYS A 455 24.99 6.60 2.11
CA LYS A 455 24.87 7.07 3.50
C LYS A 455 23.50 7.73 3.72
N PRO A 456 22.84 7.54 4.87
CA PRO A 456 21.54 8.17 5.13
C PRO A 456 21.58 9.69 4.97
N GLY A 457 20.64 10.26 4.19
CA GLY A 457 20.57 11.70 3.91
C GLY A 457 21.57 12.24 2.88
N SER A 458 22.10 11.36 2.03
CA SER A 458 23.04 11.72 0.96
C SER A 458 22.48 11.52 -0.46
N ASP A 459 21.17 11.32 -0.58
CA ASP A 459 20.45 11.04 -1.83
C ASP A 459 20.75 12.09 -2.92
N ILE A 460 20.68 13.38 -2.57
CA ILE A 460 20.98 14.48 -3.51
C ILE A 460 22.41 14.41 -4.05
N ALA A 461 23.37 13.95 -3.24
CA ALA A 461 24.76 13.86 -3.67
C ALA A 461 24.93 12.76 -4.73
N LEU A 462 24.27 11.61 -4.55
CA LEU A 462 24.25 10.55 -5.56
C LEU A 462 23.60 11.04 -6.86
N VAL A 463 22.39 11.61 -6.79
CA VAL A 463 21.64 12.00 -7.99
C VAL A 463 22.33 13.15 -8.73
N ASN A 464 22.88 14.14 -8.03
CA ASN A 464 23.66 15.21 -8.67
C ASN A 464 24.94 14.68 -9.34
N ALA A 465 25.60 13.68 -8.75
CA ALA A 465 26.75 13.03 -9.39
C ALA A 465 26.37 12.29 -10.68
N MET A 466 25.23 11.59 -10.68
CA MET A 466 24.69 10.95 -11.88
C MET A 466 24.36 11.98 -12.96
N LEU A 467 23.66 13.06 -12.60
CA LEU A 467 23.34 14.17 -13.49
C LEU A 467 24.62 14.81 -14.07
N HIS A 468 25.66 14.99 -13.26
CA HIS A 468 26.96 15.49 -13.72
C HIS A 468 27.55 14.57 -14.79
N VAL A 469 27.57 13.25 -14.57
CA VAL A 469 28.06 12.27 -15.55
C VAL A 469 27.27 12.37 -16.85
N ILE A 470 25.95 12.35 -16.78
CA ILE A 470 25.06 12.39 -17.95
C ILE A 470 25.30 13.63 -18.80
N VAL A 471 25.37 14.80 -18.15
CA VAL A 471 25.59 16.08 -18.83
C VAL A 471 26.99 16.16 -19.45
N ASN A 472 28.03 15.70 -18.75
CA ASN A 472 29.41 15.84 -19.22
C ASN A 472 29.84 14.75 -20.22
N HIS A 473 29.19 13.59 -20.22
CA HIS A 473 29.43 12.52 -21.19
C HIS A 473 28.53 12.65 -22.44
N GLY A 474 27.66 13.66 -22.51
CA GLY A 474 26.78 13.88 -23.65
C GLY A 474 25.65 12.84 -23.77
N LEU A 475 25.18 12.29 -22.65
CA LEU A 475 24.13 11.27 -22.59
C LEU A 475 22.72 11.87 -22.40
N ILE A 476 22.51 13.09 -22.89
CA ILE A 476 21.23 13.82 -22.78
C ILE A 476 20.36 13.59 -24.02
N ASP A 477 19.03 13.71 -23.87
CA ASP A 477 18.13 13.81 -25.01
C ASP A 477 17.97 15.28 -25.42
N GLU A 478 18.83 15.73 -26.34
CA GLU A 478 18.82 17.11 -26.85
C GLU A 478 17.47 17.51 -27.44
N SER A 479 16.81 16.59 -28.15
CA SER A 479 15.54 16.85 -28.82
C SER A 479 14.40 17.02 -27.83
N PHE A 480 14.42 16.27 -26.74
CA PHE A 480 13.44 16.39 -25.67
C PHE A 480 13.70 17.67 -24.87
N ILE A 481 14.96 17.98 -24.56
CA ILE A 481 15.32 19.20 -23.84
C ILE A 481 14.84 20.44 -24.61
N GLU A 482 15.13 20.54 -25.91
CA GLU A 482 14.74 21.67 -26.74
C GLU A 482 13.23 21.89 -26.75
N ARG A 483 12.45 20.80 -26.86
CA ARG A 483 10.98 20.87 -27.01
C ARG A 483 10.23 20.94 -25.68
N ARG A 484 10.74 20.31 -24.63
CA ARG A 484 9.97 19.94 -23.43
C ARG A 484 10.56 20.42 -22.12
N VAL A 485 11.81 20.90 -22.06
CA VAL A 485 12.51 21.24 -20.81
C VAL A 485 13.00 22.69 -20.80
N GLY A 486 12.55 23.50 -19.84
CA GLY A 486 13.02 24.87 -19.62
C GLY A 486 14.13 24.96 -18.57
N GLY A 487 15.10 25.86 -18.78
CA GLY A 487 16.16 26.18 -17.81
C GLY A 487 17.44 25.33 -17.91
N PHE A 488 17.62 24.54 -18.97
CA PHE A 488 18.75 23.62 -19.10
C PHE A 488 20.13 24.29 -19.09
N ASP A 489 20.32 25.45 -19.73
CA ASP A 489 21.63 26.11 -19.76
C ASP A 489 22.13 26.53 -18.37
N GLN A 490 21.22 26.99 -17.51
CA GLN A 490 21.55 27.33 -16.12
C GLN A 490 21.85 26.06 -15.32
N PHE A 491 21.03 25.03 -15.50
CA PHE A 491 21.20 23.74 -14.85
C PHE A 491 22.54 23.07 -15.23
N LYS A 492 22.91 23.09 -16.51
CA LYS A 492 24.17 22.56 -17.03
C LYS A 492 25.40 23.22 -16.42
N LYS A 493 25.34 24.52 -16.13
CA LYS A 493 26.42 25.24 -15.42
C LYS A 493 26.46 24.86 -13.94
N HIS A 494 25.29 24.77 -13.31
CA HIS A 494 25.16 24.39 -11.91
C HIS A 494 25.73 23.00 -11.62
N ILE A 495 25.44 22.02 -12.49
CA ILE A 495 25.77 20.63 -12.21
C ILE A 495 27.28 20.34 -12.19
N GLN A 496 28.12 21.24 -12.74
CA GLN A 496 29.57 21.05 -12.86
C GLN A 496 30.30 20.92 -11.51
N GLN A 497 29.71 21.43 -10.42
CA GLN A 497 30.32 21.34 -9.09
C GLN A 497 30.13 19.98 -8.40
N PHE A 498 29.34 19.07 -8.98
CA PHE A 498 28.98 17.79 -8.35
C PHE A 498 29.59 16.59 -9.08
N SER A 499 30.88 16.66 -9.44
CA SER A 499 31.53 15.50 -10.07
C SER A 499 31.51 14.27 -9.16
N PRO A 500 31.52 13.04 -9.72
CA PRO A 500 31.60 11.82 -8.92
C PRO A 500 32.73 11.81 -7.89
N ASP A 501 33.91 12.36 -8.21
CA ASP A 501 35.03 12.45 -7.27
C ASP A 501 34.71 13.28 -6.01
N VAL A 502 33.91 14.33 -6.16
CA VAL A 502 33.51 15.21 -5.04
C VAL A 502 32.36 14.58 -4.26
N MET A 503 31.40 13.95 -4.94
CA MET A 503 30.19 13.42 -4.31
C MET A 503 30.37 12.02 -3.72
N SER A 504 31.28 11.19 -4.26
CA SER A 504 31.49 9.81 -3.81
C SER A 504 31.82 9.72 -2.30
N PRO A 505 32.73 10.53 -1.73
CA PRO A 505 32.97 10.52 -0.28
C PRO A 505 31.73 10.89 0.57
N ILE A 506 30.86 11.74 0.02
CA ILE A 506 29.65 12.23 0.67
C ILE A 506 28.57 11.13 0.68
N CYS A 507 28.25 10.56 -0.49
CA CYS A 507 27.22 9.54 -0.58
C CYS A 507 27.70 8.14 -0.18
N GLY A 508 29.02 7.89 -0.14
CA GLY A 508 29.60 6.60 0.19
C GLY A 508 29.60 5.59 -0.98
N VAL A 509 29.14 5.99 -2.17
CA VAL A 509 29.11 5.14 -3.36
C VAL A 509 30.36 5.35 -4.20
N PRO A 510 31.10 4.30 -4.59
CA PRO A 510 32.30 4.44 -5.41
C PRO A 510 32.05 5.12 -6.77
N VAL A 511 33.01 5.91 -7.24
CA VAL A 511 32.93 6.70 -8.49
C VAL A 511 32.52 5.83 -9.68
N GLU A 512 33.11 4.65 -9.81
CA GLU A 512 32.84 3.71 -10.89
C GLU A 512 31.39 3.22 -10.90
N GLN A 513 30.79 3.01 -9.72
CA GLN A 513 29.39 2.60 -9.60
C GLN A 513 28.44 3.76 -9.95
N ILE A 514 28.78 4.99 -9.53
CA ILE A 514 28.01 6.20 -9.91
C ILE A 514 28.00 6.36 -11.43
N VAL A 515 29.17 6.26 -12.07
CA VAL A 515 29.29 6.38 -13.53
C VAL A 515 28.56 5.26 -14.25
N ALA A 516 28.65 4.02 -13.77
CA ALA A 516 27.96 2.87 -14.35
C ALA A 516 26.43 3.03 -14.26
N ALA A 517 25.89 3.37 -13.09
CA ALA A 517 24.46 3.58 -12.89
C ALA A 517 23.93 4.76 -13.73
N ALA A 518 24.65 5.88 -13.75
CA ALA A 518 24.29 7.05 -14.56
C ALA A 518 24.27 6.74 -16.05
N THR A 519 25.29 6.03 -16.54
CA THR A 519 25.38 5.62 -17.94
C THR A 519 24.24 4.67 -18.30
N ARG A 520 24.03 3.63 -17.49
CA ARG A 520 22.96 2.63 -17.69
C ARG A 520 21.59 3.31 -17.79
N TYR A 521 21.26 4.15 -16.82
CA TYR A 521 19.99 4.88 -16.80
C TYR A 521 19.81 5.77 -18.04
N ALA A 522 20.84 6.54 -18.40
CA ALA A 522 20.73 7.51 -19.50
C ALA A 522 20.73 6.88 -20.90
N THR A 523 21.33 5.70 -21.07
CA THR A 523 21.36 4.99 -22.35
C THR A 523 20.15 4.07 -22.59
N ALA A 524 19.29 3.88 -21.58
CA ALA A 524 18.09 3.07 -21.71
C ALA A 524 17.06 3.75 -22.63
N GLU A 525 16.39 2.98 -23.48
CA GLU A 525 15.29 3.50 -24.31
C GLU A 525 14.08 3.84 -23.42
N ARG A 526 13.81 2.97 -22.45
CA ARG A 526 12.72 3.09 -21.48
C ARG A 526 13.27 2.98 -20.06
N ALA A 527 13.28 4.10 -19.31
CA ALA A 527 13.69 4.11 -17.92
C ALA A 527 12.68 4.75 -16.98
N MET A 528 12.45 4.11 -15.84
CA MET A 528 11.53 4.56 -14.79
C MET A 528 12.28 4.90 -13.50
N ILE A 529 11.74 5.86 -12.74
CA ILE A 529 12.20 6.17 -11.37
C ILE A 529 11.07 5.91 -10.39
N PHE A 530 11.33 5.04 -9.42
CA PHE A 530 10.49 4.77 -8.26
C PHE A 530 11.15 5.32 -7.01
N TRP A 531 10.41 6.06 -6.19
CA TRP A 531 10.92 6.51 -4.91
C TRP A 531 9.89 6.48 -3.79
N GLY A 532 10.40 6.50 -2.57
CA GLY A 532 9.60 6.47 -1.37
C GLY A 532 10.06 7.50 -0.35
N MET A 533 10.03 7.07 0.90
CA MET A 533 10.20 7.94 2.05
C MET A 533 11.65 8.27 2.35
N GLY A 534 12.61 7.45 1.87
CA GLY A 534 14.04 7.76 1.94
C GLY A 534 14.43 8.94 1.06
N VAL A 535 13.55 9.37 0.15
CA VAL A 535 13.75 10.61 -0.63
C VAL A 535 12.96 11.75 -0.01
N SER A 536 11.70 11.53 0.38
CA SER A 536 10.81 12.60 0.79
C SER A 536 11.00 13.07 2.23
N GLN A 537 11.25 12.18 3.20
CA GLN A 537 11.24 12.51 4.64
C GLN A 537 12.60 13.02 5.15
N HIS A 538 13.10 14.07 4.48
CA HIS A 538 14.33 14.79 4.79
C HIS A 538 14.05 16.30 4.81
N THR A 539 14.86 17.06 5.53
CA THR A 539 14.84 18.54 5.50
C THR A 539 15.15 19.14 4.11
N HIS A 540 15.61 18.32 3.19
CA HIS A 540 15.90 18.64 1.79
C HIS A 540 15.18 17.68 0.83
N GLY A 541 14.10 17.04 1.28
CA GLY A 541 13.36 16.07 0.48
C GLY A 541 12.75 16.66 -0.80
N THR A 542 12.42 17.95 -0.81
CA THR A 542 11.94 18.64 -2.02
C THR A 542 13.05 18.72 -3.06
N ASP A 543 14.28 19.00 -2.63
CA ASP A 543 15.45 19.06 -3.51
C ASP A 543 15.81 17.69 -4.06
N ASN A 544 15.71 16.63 -3.25
CA ASN A 544 15.91 15.25 -3.73
C ASN A 544 14.98 14.95 -4.91
N VAL A 545 13.69 15.28 -4.80
CA VAL A 545 12.72 15.04 -5.86
C VAL A 545 12.96 15.94 -7.07
N ARG A 546 13.36 17.22 -6.89
CA ARG A 546 13.76 18.10 -8.00
C ARG A 546 14.90 17.49 -8.82
N ALA A 547 15.88 16.87 -8.16
CA ALA A 547 16.98 16.19 -8.84
C ALA A 547 16.52 14.95 -9.62
N LEU A 548 15.60 14.14 -9.07
CA LEU A 548 15.00 13.00 -9.79
C LEU A 548 14.19 13.45 -11.02
N ILE A 549 13.44 14.56 -10.88
CA ILE A 549 12.72 15.16 -12.01
C ILE A 549 13.69 15.63 -13.08
N ALA A 550 14.80 16.27 -12.69
CA ALA A 550 15.84 16.66 -13.62
C ALA A 550 16.46 15.46 -14.33
N LEU A 551 16.71 14.36 -13.60
CA LEU A 551 17.29 13.13 -14.14
C LEU A 551 16.41 12.55 -15.25
N ALA A 552 15.11 12.35 -14.98
CA ALA A 552 14.17 11.88 -16.01
C ALA A 552 13.97 12.89 -17.16
N GLY A 553 14.01 14.19 -16.85
CA GLY A 553 13.78 15.25 -17.81
C GLY A 553 14.89 15.40 -18.84
N ILE A 554 16.15 15.38 -18.42
CA ILE A 554 17.29 15.54 -19.34
C ILE A 554 17.57 14.30 -20.18
N THR A 555 17.06 13.13 -19.76
CA THR A 555 17.16 11.86 -20.51
C THR A 555 15.87 11.52 -21.26
N GLY A 556 14.88 12.43 -21.33
CA GLY A 556 13.68 12.25 -22.15
C GLY A 556 12.73 11.12 -21.72
N GLN A 557 12.72 10.77 -20.43
CA GLN A 557 11.97 9.63 -19.88
C GLN A 557 10.58 10.04 -19.39
N PHE A 558 9.74 10.54 -20.29
CA PHE A 558 8.33 10.90 -20.01
C PHE A 558 7.42 10.59 -21.20
N GLY A 559 6.13 10.42 -20.90
CA GLY A 559 5.06 10.38 -21.90
C GLY A 559 4.99 9.08 -22.70
N ARG A 560 5.67 8.02 -22.25
CA ARG A 560 5.67 6.69 -22.89
C ARG A 560 5.53 5.57 -21.84
N PRO A 561 4.95 4.41 -22.18
CA PRO A 561 5.05 3.21 -21.35
C PRO A 561 6.51 2.84 -21.05
N GLY A 562 6.79 2.31 -19.86
CA GLY A 562 8.16 1.99 -19.42
C GLY A 562 9.04 3.19 -19.08
N THR A 563 8.47 4.40 -19.01
CA THR A 563 9.19 5.63 -18.65
C THR A 563 8.56 6.33 -17.44
N GLY A 564 9.21 7.39 -16.94
CA GLY A 564 8.55 8.34 -16.07
C GLY A 564 8.88 8.22 -14.58
N LEU A 565 8.06 8.91 -13.79
CA LEU A 565 8.26 9.16 -12.37
C LEU A 565 7.11 8.56 -11.57
N HIS A 566 7.47 7.77 -10.55
CA HIS A 566 6.51 7.08 -9.71
C HIS A 566 6.87 7.20 -8.21
N PRO A 567 6.36 8.22 -7.50
CA PRO A 567 6.37 8.21 -6.04
C PRO A 567 5.43 7.11 -5.54
N LEU A 568 5.98 6.09 -4.90
CA LEU A 568 5.21 4.97 -4.33
C LEU A 568 4.39 5.43 -3.12
N ARG A 569 3.18 5.94 -3.38
CA ARG A 569 2.32 6.57 -2.37
C ARG A 569 1.97 5.62 -1.23
N GLY A 570 2.06 6.10 0.01
CA GLY A 570 1.91 5.30 1.22
C GLY A 570 0.50 4.72 1.45
N GLN A 571 -0.42 5.51 2.00
CA GLN A 571 -1.77 5.04 2.38
C GLN A 571 -2.68 4.83 1.15
N ASN A 572 -3.65 3.93 1.27
CA ASN A 572 -4.58 3.51 0.20
C ASN A 572 -5.26 4.67 -0.54
N ASN A 573 -5.58 5.77 0.15
CA ASN A 573 -6.27 6.90 -0.44
C ASN A 573 -5.53 8.24 -0.33
N VAL A 574 -4.20 8.24 -0.15
CA VAL A 574 -3.47 9.52 0.00
C VAL A 574 -3.52 10.36 -1.27
N GLN A 575 -3.59 9.73 -2.44
CA GLN A 575 -3.77 10.43 -3.71
C GLN A 575 -5.16 11.09 -3.74
N GLY A 576 -6.22 10.33 -3.46
CA GLY A 576 -7.60 10.83 -3.53
C GLY A 576 -7.94 11.86 -2.46
N ALA A 577 -7.42 11.69 -1.24
CA ALA A 577 -7.50 12.70 -0.18
C ALA A 577 -6.82 14.01 -0.58
N SER A 578 -5.65 13.93 -1.21
CA SER A 578 -4.94 15.09 -1.76
C SER A 578 -5.71 15.73 -2.91
N ASP A 579 -6.21 14.93 -3.85
CA ASP A 579 -7.04 15.36 -4.98
C ASP A 579 -8.28 16.11 -4.47
N ALA A 580 -8.91 15.61 -3.40
CA ALA A 580 -10.11 16.16 -2.78
C ALA A 580 -9.86 17.47 -2.01
N GLY A 581 -8.60 17.91 -1.91
CA GLY A 581 -8.24 19.19 -1.28
C GLY A 581 -8.03 19.10 0.23
N LEU A 582 -7.71 17.93 0.81
CA LEU A 582 -7.21 17.83 2.20
C LEU A 582 -5.79 18.39 2.35
N ILE A 583 -5.52 19.55 1.75
CA ILE A 583 -4.22 20.20 1.71
C ILE A 583 -4.46 21.68 2.05
N PRO A 584 -3.71 22.26 3.00
CA PRO A 584 -4.06 23.57 3.56
C PRO A 584 -3.92 24.72 2.56
N MET A 585 -3.13 24.53 1.49
CA MET A 585 -2.93 25.51 0.43
C MET A 585 -3.68 25.20 -0.87
N MET A 586 -4.50 24.13 -0.92
CA MET A 586 -5.20 23.70 -2.14
C MET A 586 -6.69 23.40 -1.91
N PHE A 587 -7.52 23.92 -2.80
CA PHE A 587 -8.85 23.38 -3.09
C PHE A 587 -8.75 22.07 -3.91
N PRO A 588 -9.87 21.34 -4.13
CA PRO A 588 -9.90 20.17 -5.00
C PRO A 588 -9.21 20.38 -6.37
N ASN A 589 -8.60 19.31 -6.89
CA ASN A 589 -7.78 19.29 -8.10
C ASN A 589 -6.56 20.25 -8.04
N TYR A 590 -5.92 20.33 -6.86
CA TYR A 590 -4.70 21.09 -6.63
C TYR A 590 -4.78 22.59 -6.99
N GLN A 591 -5.98 23.18 -6.95
CA GLN A 591 -6.19 24.60 -7.21
C GLN A 591 -5.78 25.43 -5.99
N ARG A 592 -4.94 26.45 -6.16
CA ARG A 592 -4.40 27.23 -5.04
C ARG A 592 -5.50 28.05 -4.35
N VAL A 593 -5.56 28.00 -3.02
CA VAL A 593 -6.52 28.83 -2.24
C VAL A 593 -6.25 30.34 -2.36
N THR A 594 -5.01 30.69 -2.71
CA THR A 594 -4.57 32.07 -2.94
C THR A 594 -4.95 32.60 -4.32
N ASP A 595 -5.34 31.73 -5.25
CA ASP A 595 -5.80 32.13 -6.58
C ASP A 595 -7.23 32.70 -6.49
N PRO A 596 -7.45 33.99 -6.83
CA PRO A 596 -8.77 34.59 -6.79
C PRO A 596 -9.80 33.94 -7.72
N GLU A 597 -9.38 33.40 -8.88
CA GLU A 597 -10.30 32.77 -9.83
C GLU A 597 -10.81 31.45 -9.29
N ALA A 598 -9.90 30.57 -8.86
CA ALA A 598 -10.26 29.32 -8.19
C ALA A 598 -11.14 29.58 -6.95
N ARG A 599 -10.73 30.52 -6.09
CA ARG A 599 -11.52 30.86 -4.89
C ARG A 599 -12.93 31.34 -5.26
N GLY A 600 -13.07 32.27 -6.22
CA GLY A 600 -14.37 32.78 -6.65
C GLY A 600 -15.28 31.69 -7.23
N TRP A 601 -14.70 30.69 -7.91
CA TRP A 601 -15.44 29.51 -8.37
C TRP A 601 -15.98 28.69 -7.19
N PHE A 602 -15.13 28.35 -6.21
CA PHE A 602 -15.57 27.57 -5.03
C PHE A 602 -16.55 28.35 -4.14
N GLU A 603 -16.39 29.66 -3.98
CA GLU A 603 -17.33 30.50 -3.25
C GLU A 603 -18.72 30.49 -3.90
N SER A 604 -18.77 30.54 -5.23
CA SER A 604 -20.01 30.43 -6.00
C SER A 604 -20.61 29.02 -5.90
N PHE A 605 -19.75 28.00 -6.00
CA PHE A 605 -20.16 26.60 -5.99
C PHE A 605 -20.72 26.15 -4.63
N TRP A 606 -20.11 26.60 -3.53
CA TRP A 606 -20.56 26.27 -2.16
C TRP A 606 -21.48 27.32 -1.54
N GLY A 607 -21.65 28.48 -2.19
CA GLY A 607 -22.53 29.55 -1.74
C GLY A 607 -22.05 30.26 -0.46
N GLN A 608 -20.74 30.30 -0.21
CA GLN A 608 -20.14 30.90 0.99
C GLN A 608 -18.78 31.53 0.69
N SER A 609 -18.42 32.58 1.42
CA SER A 609 -17.08 33.18 1.34
C SER A 609 -16.02 32.25 1.93
N LEU A 610 -14.83 32.26 1.33
CA LEU A 610 -13.71 31.38 1.70
C LEU A 610 -12.45 32.19 2.03
N SER A 611 -11.60 31.65 2.90
CA SER A 611 -10.34 32.31 3.23
C SER A 611 -9.40 32.40 2.04
N ALA A 612 -8.74 33.55 1.89
CA ALA A 612 -7.72 33.81 0.88
C ALA A 612 -6.31 33.35 1.27
N THR A 613 -6.12 32.92 2.52
CA THR A 613 -4.81 32.58 3.06
C THR A 613 -4.60 31.07 3.10
N ALA A 614 -3.39 30.61 2.79
CA ALA A 614 -3.03 29.21 3.00
C ALA A 614 -3.09 28.87 4.50
N GLY A 615 -3.57 27.66 4.81
CA GLY A 615 -3.54 27.16 6.18
C GLY A 615 -2.15 26.71 6.64
N LEU A 616 -2.03 26.50 7.94
CA LEU A 616 -0.91 25.82 8.57
C LEU A 616 -0.97 24.31 8.29
N THR A 617 0.19 23.67 8.30
CA THR A 617 0.34 22.22 8.15
C THR A 617 0.31 21.48 9.49
N VAL A 618 0.16 20.14 9.50
CA VAL A 618 0.03 19.33 10.74
C VAL A 618 1.07 19.69 11.82
N VAL A 619 2.37 19.70 11.47
CA VAL A 619 3.44 19.98 12.45
C VAL A 619 3.42 21.45 12.90
N GLU A 620 3.13 22.38 11.98
CA GLU A 620 2.99 23.81 12.33
C GLU A 620 1.79 24.05 13.25
N ILE A 621 0.70 23.29 13.08
CA ILE A 621 -0.50 23.34 13.92
C ILE A 621 -0.15 22.92 15.35
N MET A 622 0.56 21.80 15.53
CA MET A 622 1.02 21.36 16.86
C MET A 622 1.90 22.41 17.53
N SER A 623 2.85 22.96 16.78
CA SER A 623 3.71 24.04 17.27
C SER A 623 2.89 25.27 17.69
N ARG A 624 1.84 25.63 16.93
CA ARG A 624 0.96 26.78 17.23
C ARG A 624 0.11 26.61 18.49
N VAL A 625 -0.10 25.38 18.97
CA VAL A 625 -0.78 25.14 20.25
C VAL A 625 0.11 25.57 21.41
N GLU A 626 1.40 25.23 21.38
CA GLU A 626 2.31 25.48 22.50
C GLU A 626 3.09 26.79 22.39
N HIS A 627 3.55 27.10 21.18
CA HIS A 627 4.46 28.19 20.84
C HIS A 627 3.84 29.14 19.81
N PRO A 628 2.69 29.78 20.11
CA PRO A 628 2.16 30.77 19.19
C PRO A 628 3.04 32.02 19.17
N GLU A 629 3.17 32.66 18.00
CA GLU A 629 3.86 33.96 17.91
C GLU A 629 3.11 35.04 18.69
N THR A 630 1.76 34.98 18.68
CA THR A 630 0.89 35.83 19.50
C THR A 630 -0.31 35.03 20.03
N GLU A 631 -0.87 35.42 21.18
CA GLU A 631 -2.04 34.72 21.78
C GLU A 631 -3.27 34.66 20.87
N ALA A 632 -3.41 35.63 19.97
CA ALA A 632 -4.50 35.69 18.99
C ALA A 632 -4.38 34.60 17.92
N GLU A 633 -3.18 34.06 17.72
CA GLU A 633 -2.90 33.03 16.72
C GLU A 633 -2.70 31.64 17.34
N ARG A 634 -2.94 31.49 18.64
CA ARG A 634 -2.88 30.21 19.32
C ARG A 634 -3.93 29.26 18.75
N MET A 635 -3.52 28.06 18.39
CA MET A 635 -4.44 26.99 18.04
C MET A 635 -5.10 26.45 19.31
N ARG A 636 -6.44 26.42 19.34
CA ARG A 636 -7.21 26.09 20.55
C ARG A 636 -8.10 24.87 20.36
N GLY A 637 -8.61 24.63 19.15
CA GLY A 637 -9.47 23.49 18.87
C GLY A 637 -9.01 22.68 17.65
N LEU A 638 -9.19 21.37 17.74
CA LEU A 638 -8.81 20.43 16.68
C LEU A 638 -9.88 19.35 16.50
N TYR A 639 -10.21 19.06 15.24
CA TYR A 639 -11.01 17.89 14.88
C TYR A 639 -10.16 16.91 14.08
N VAL A 640 -9.91 15.72 14.63
CA VAL A 640 -9.11 14.66 14.01
C VAL A 640 -10.04 13.56 13.52
N MET A 641 -10.00 13.24 12.23
CA MET A 641 -10.71 12.11 11.63
C MET A 641 -9.70 11.09 11.10
N GLY A 642 -9.71 9.88 11.68
CA GLY A 642 -8.95 8.74 11.17
C GLY A 642 -7.45 8.97 11.05
N GLU A 643 -6.87 9.73 11.99
CA GLU A 643 -5.43 9.97 12.13
C GLU A 643 -4.99 9.83 13.59
N ASN A 644 -3.68 9.61 13.80
CA ASN A 644 -3.12 9.34 15.13
C ASN A 644 -1.81 10.14 15.37
N PRO A 645 -1.88 11.49 15.39
CA PRO A 645 -0.70 12.34 15.59
C PRO A 645 0.07 12.06 16.89
N ALA A 646 -0.57 11.50 17.93
CA ALA A 646 0.11 11.10 19.17
C ALA A 646 1.08 9.90 19.00
N MET A 647 1.12 9.32 17.80
CA MET A 647 2.03 8.26 17.38
C MET A 647 2.77 8.57 16.07
N SER A 648 2.14 9.29 15.13
CA SER A 648 2.71 9.51 13.79
C SER A 648 3.55 10.76 13.64
N ASP A 649 3.33 11.79 14.45
CA ASP A 649 4.06 13.06 14.35
C ASP A 649 5.49 12.91 14.88
N PRO A 650 6.44 13.75 14.42
CA PRO A 650 7.77 13.82 15.02
C PRO A 650 7.68 14.43 16.43
N ASP A 651 8.73 14.25 17.24
CA ASP A 651 8.80 14.72 18.63
C ASP A 651 7.49 14.44 19.39
N LEU A 652 7.24 13.15 19.66
CA LEU A 652 5.98 12.76 20.29
C LEU A 652 5.78 13.37 21.68
N THR A 653 6.86 13.78 22.36
CA THR A 653 6.74 14.51 23.62
C THR A 653 6.04 15.85 23.40
N HIS A 654 6.52 16.63 22.41
CA HIS A 654 5.87 17.87 21.99
C HIS A 654 4.44 17.63 21.47
N ALA A 655 4.26 16.70 20.53
CA ALA A 655 2.95 16.45 19.91
C ALA A 655 1.87 16.03 20.92
N ARG A 656 2.21 15.14 21.87
CA ARG A 656 1.29 14.70 22.94
C ARG A 656 0.96 15.83 23.91
N SER A 657 1.96 16.64 24.28
CA SER A 657 1.75 17.83 25.12
C SER A 657 0.85 18.85 24.43
N ALA A 658 1.05 19.12 23.14
CA ALA A 658 0.21 20.00 22.34
C ALA A 658 -1.25 19.52 22.31
N LEU A 659 -1.48 18.25 22.01
CA LEU A 659 -2.83 17.66 21.99
C LEU A 659 -3.55 17.80 23.35
N ALA A 660 -2.82 17.60 24.46
CA ALA A 660 -3.37 17.74 25.81
C ALA A 660 -3.69 19.20 26.20
N ARG A 661 -3.05 20.19 25.57
CA ARG A 661 -3.27 21.62 25.83
C ARG A 661 -4.40 22.26 25.05
N LEU A 662 -4.92 21.58 24.02
CA LEU A 662 -6.08 22.05 23.28
C LEU A 662 -7.27 22.27 24.23
N GLU A 663 -8.02 23.34 24.03
CA GLU A 663 -9.24 23.62 24.78
C GLU A 663 -10.34 22.63 24.41
N HIS A 664 -10.39 22.21 23.14
CA HIS A 664 -11.36 21.24 22.66
C HIS A 664 -10.78 20.36 21.54
N LEU A 665 -10.73 19.06 21.77
CA LEU A 665 -10.23 18.04 20.84
C LEU A 665 -11.34 17.01 20.57
N VAL A 666 -11.76 16.93 19.31
CA VAL A 666 -12.71 15.92 18.83
C VAL A 666 -11.95 14.89 18.02
N VAL A 667 -12.11 13.61 18.34
CA VAL A 667 -11.47 12.51 17.61
C VAL A 667 -12.54 11.56 17.08
N GLN A 668 -12.52 11.32 15.78
CA GLN A 668 -13.34 10.33 15.11
C GLN A 668 -12.44 9.20 14.61
N ASP A 669 -12.63 8.01 15.17
CA ASP A 669 -11.77 6.85 14.91
C ASP A 669 -12.56 5.54 15.11
N ILE A 670 -11.99 4.42 14.67
CA ILE A 670 -12.53 3.08 14.82
C ILE A 670 -12.08 2.41 16.13
N PHE A 671 -10.96 2.88 16.71
CA PHE A 671 -10.41 2.42 17.98
C PHE A 671 -10.11 3.59 18.91
N LEU A 672 -10.02 3.31 20.22
CA LEU A 672 -9.44 4.26 21.16
C LEU A 672 -7.92 4.31 20.95
N THR A 673 -7.48 5.16 20.02
CA THR A 673 -6.07 5.41 19.71
C THR A 673 -5.41 6.29 20.77
N GLU A 674 -4.09 6.42 20.68
CA GLU A 674 -3.28 7.31 21.51
C GLU A 674 -3.78 8.76 21.42
N THR A 675 -4.14 9.23 20.21
CA THR A 675 -4.78 10.54 20.05
C THR A 675 -6.18 10.60 20.65
N ALA A 676 -7.00 9.56 20.47
CA ALA A 676 -8.35 9.51 21.04
C ALA A 676 -8.34 9.53 22.58
N LEU A 677 -7.32 8.94 23.22
CA LEU A 677 -7.17 8.96 24.68
C LEU A 677 -6.95 10.38 25.23
N LEU A 678 -6.50 11.34 24.41
CA LEU A 678 -6.35 12.75 24.78
C LEU A 678 -7.56 13.62 24.42
N ALA A 679 -8.59 13.06 23.76
CA ALA A 679 -9.74 13.81 23.28
C ALA A 679 -10.70 14.23 24.40
N ASP A 680 -11.54 15.24 24.12
CA ASP A 680 -12.73 15.56 24.91
C ASP A 680 -13.94 14.75 24.45
N VAL A 681 -14.04 14.52 23.14
CA VAL A 681 -15.11 13.74 22.52
C VAL A 681 -14.51 12.72 21.55
N VAL A 682 -14.90 11.47 21.70
CA VAL A 682 -14.56 10.38 20.78
C VAL A 682 -15.81 9.91 20.05
N LEU A 683 -15.78 9.90 18.72
CA LEU A 683 -16.89 9.53 17.85
C LEU A 683 -16.58 8.19 17.13
N PRO A 684 -17.30 7.10 17.41
CA PRO A 684 -17.06 5.79 16.79
C PRO A 684 -17.43 5.80 15.31
N ALA A 685 -16.43 5.62 14.46
CA ALA A 685 -16.58 5.59 13.00
C ALA A 685 -16.63 4.17 12.42
N SER A 686 -16.98 4.06 11.14
CA SER A 686 -16.98 2.81 10.40
C SER A 686 -15.62 2.53 9.77
N ALA A 687 -15.20 1.26 9.78
CA ALA A 687 -14.02 0.82 9.05
C ALA A 687 -14.33 0.64 7.56
N TRP A 688 -13.28 0.48 6.75
CA TRP A 688 -13.43 0.34 5.30
C TRP A 688 -14.39 -0.80 4.85
N PRO A 689 -14.34 -2.03 5.43
CA PRO A 689 -15.29 -3.09 5.05
C PRO A 689 -16.74 -2.81 5.47
N GLU A 690 -17.00 -1.75 6.23
CA GLU A 690 -18.31 -1.38 6.77
C GLU A 690 -18.97 -0.23 5.99
N LYS A 691 -18.34 0.26 4.91
CA LYS A 691 -18.79 1.45 4.16
C LYS A 691 -18.71 1.28 2.64
N VAL A 692 -19.41 2.16 1.94
CA VAL A 692 -19.36 2.30 0.48
C VAL A 692 -18.74 3.66 0.16
N GLY A 693 -17.86 3.70 -0.83
CA GLY A 693 -17.21 4.93 -1.29
C GLY A 693 -16.10 4.63 -2.28
N THR A 694 -15.35 5.66 -2.66
CA THR A 694 -14.22 5.50 -3.58
C THR A 694 -12.88 5.79 -2.90
N VAL A 695 -11.84 5.12 -3.37
CA VAL A 695 -10.45 5.45 -3.05
C VAL A 695 -9.66 5.61 -4.33
N THR A 696 -8.64 6.45 -4.29
CA THR A 696 -7.74 6.67 -5.41
C THR A 696 -6.35 6.18 -5.03
N ASN A 697 -5.88 5.17 -5.74
CA ASN A 697 -4.59 4.54 -5.48
C ASN A 697 -3.40 5.37 -6.03
N THR A 698 -2.19 4.84 -5.86
CA THR A 698 -0.95 5.45 -6.33
C THR A 698 -0.87 5.61 -7.85
N ASP A 699 -1.62 4.81 -8.61
CA ASP A 699 -1.65 4.81 -10.09
C ASP A 699 -2.76 5.70 -10.66
N ARG A 700 -3.36 6.56 -9.82
CA ARG A 700 -4.51 7.42 -10.18
C ARG A 700 -5.76 6.62 -10.56
N MET A 701 -5.87 5.37 -10.09
CA MET A 701 -7.06 4.56 -10.26
C MET A 701 -8.08 4.94 -9.18
N VAL A 702 -9.21 5.51 -9.58
CA VAL A 702 -10.39 5.68 -8.72
C VAL A 702 -11.12 4.34 -8.66
N GLN A 703 -11.22 3.76 -7.47
CA GLN A 703 -11.72 2.42 -7.25
C GLN A 703 -12.91 2.43 -6.28
N LEU A 704 -13.95 1.66 -6.60
CA LEU A 704 -15.17 1.55 -5.80
C LEU A 704 -14.98 0.48 -4.70
N GLY A 705 -15.25 0.83 -3.45
CA GLY A 705 -15.36 -0.11 -2.34
C GLY A 705 -16.82 -0.35 -1.95
N GLN A 706 -17.18 -1.60 -1.69
CA GLN A 706 -18.51 -1.98 -1.19
C GLN A 706 -18.46 -2.38 0.30
N ALA A 707 -19.57 -2.15 1.00
CA ALA A 707 -19.76 -2.57 2.37
C ALA A 707 -20.01 -4.09 2.45
N ALA A 708 -19.10 -4.79 3.11
CA ALA A 708 -19.18 -6.23 3.33
C ALA A 708 -20.05 -6.58 4.53
N VAL A 709 -19.86 -5.85 5.63
CA VAL A 709 -20.47 -6.07 6.95
C VAL A 709 -21.04 -4.77 7.53
N GLN A 710 -21.79 -4.82 8.65
CA GLN A 710 -22.27 -3.62 9.34
C GLN A 710 -21.25 -3.06 10.35
N PRO A 711 -21.25 -1.74 10.62
CA PRO A 711 -20.50 -1.18 11.74
C PRO A 711 -20.93 -1.79 13.09
N PRO A 712 -20.00 -2.00 14.04
CA PRO A 712 -20.33 -2.63 15.31
C PRO A 712 -21.11 -1.71 16.26
N GLY A 713 -22.11 -2.28 16.94
CA GLY A 713 -22.87 -1.59 17.99
C GLY A 713 -23.60 -0.35 17.47
N GLY A 714 -23.25 0.83 18.01
CA GLY A 714 -23.79 2.12 17.61
C GLY A 714 -22.87 2.97 16.74
N ALA A 715 -21.75 2.43 16.25
CA ALA A 715 -20.84 3.15 15.36
C ALA A 715 -21.57 3.63 14.09
N GLN A 716 -21.11 4.75 13.52
CA GLN A 716 -21.75 5.38 12.36
C GLN A 716 -20.74 5.63 11.24
N ALA A 717 -21.23 5.76 10.00
CA ALA A 717 -20.38 6.10 8.87
C ALA A 717 -19.76 7.49 9.04
N ASP A 718 -18.48 7.65 8.70
CA ASP A 718 -17.79 8.94 8.77
C ASP A 718 -18.54 10.03 8.01
N LEU A 719 -19.04 9.70 6.81
CA LEU A 719 -19.83 10.62 5.99
C LEU A 719 -21.09 11.13 6.71
N TRP A 720 -21.73 10.30 7.53
CA TRP A 720 -22.87 10.72 8.35
C TRP A 720 -22.42 11.66 9.48
N ILE A 721 -21.33 11.31 10.18
CA ILE A 721 -20.81 12.11 11.30
C ILE A 721 -20.44 13.52 10.84
N ILE A 722 -19.73 13.64 9.70
CA ILE A 722 -19.37 14.94 9.12
C ILE A 722 -20.63 15.77 8.81
N GLN A 723 -21.65 15.15 8.19
CA GLN A 723 -22.92 15.83 7.89
C GLN A 723 -23.67 16.26 9.15
N GLN A 724 -23.63 15.47 10.23
CA GLN A 724 -24.27 15.84 11.50
C GLN A 724 -23.56 17.01 12.19
N LEU A 725 -22.22 17.06 12.13
CA LEU A 725 -21.45 18.21 12.63
C LEU A 725 -21.73 19.45 11.77
N ALA A 726 -21.73 19.32 10.44
CA ALA A 726 -22.09 20.40 9.52
C ALA A 726 -23.47 20.99 9.83
N LYS A 727 -24.49 20.13 10.04
CA LYS A 727 -25.84 20.56 10.43
C LYS A 727 -25.84 21.38 11.73
N ARG A 728 -25.06 20.97 12.73
CA ARG A 728 -24.93 21.70 14.01
C ARG A 728 -24.19 23.03 13.87
N PHE A 729 -23.36 23.17 12.85
CA PHE A 729 -22.75 24.43 12.43
C PHE A 729 -23.68 25.32 11.59
N GLY A 730 -24.93 24.90 11.36
CA GLY A 730 -25.91 25.63 10.56
C GLY A 730 -25.79 25.41 9.05
N LEU A 731 -24.97 24.43 8.62
CA LEU A 731 -24.83 24.08 7.21
C LEU A 731 -25.93 23.10 6.81
N ASN A 732 -26.81 23.53 5.89
CA ASN A 732 -27.94 22.74 5.40
C ASN A 732 -27.56 21.86 4.20
N TRP A 733 -26.56 21.00 4.36
CA TRP A 733 -26.22 20.03 3.31
C TRP A 733 -27.32 18.97 3.17
N GLN A 734 -27.69 18.66 1.92
CA GLN A 734 -28.72 17.68 1.60
C GLN A 734 -28.22 16.76 0.49
N TYR A 735 -27.59 15.66 0.88
CA TYR A 735 -27.15 14.62 -0.05
C TYR A 735 -28.19 13.49 -0.08
N ALA A 736 -28.76 13.23 -1.26
CA ALA A 736 -29.81 12.24 -1.44
C ALA A 736 -29.23 10.84 -1.71
N GLY A 737 -29.99 9.80 -1.37
CA GLY A 737 -29.67 8.40 -1.71
C GLY A 737 -29.22 7.55 -0.52
N THR A 738 -28.89 6.29 -0.82
CA THR A 738 -28.40 5.30 0.15
C THR A 738 -26.99 5.64 0.64
N TYR A 739 -26.56 5.02 1.74
CA TYR A 739 -25.22 5.22 2.32
C TYR A 739 -24.88 6.71 2.53
N HIS A 740 -25.84 7.45 3.09
CA HIS A 740 -25.72 8.87 3.41
C HIS A 740 -25.39 9.77 2.20
N GLY A 741 -25.86 9.36 1.02
CA GLY A 741 -25.74 10.13 -0.21
C GLY A 741 -24.35 10.11 -0.84
N VAL A 742 -23.55 9.06 -0.59
CA VAL A 742 -22.18 8.92 -1.13
C VAL A 742 -22.09 9.20 -2.63
N ALA A 743 -23.04 8.71 -3.43
CA ALA A 743 -23.08 8.96 -4.87
C ALA A 743 -23.26 10.46 -5.19
N SER A 744 -24.14 11.17 -4.46
CA SER A 744 -24.33 12.61 -4.64
C SER A 744 -23.12 13.42 -4.20
N VAL A 745 -22.46 13.01 -3.12
CA VAL A 745 -21.20 13.64 -2.67
C VAL A 745 -20.11 13.44 -3.72
N PHE A 746 -19.99 12.23 -4.26
CA PHE A 746 -19.04 11.93 -5.32
C PHE A 746 -19.29 12.78 -6.57
N GLU A 747 -20.55 12.97 -6.99
CA GLU A 747 -20.86 13.84 -8.14
C GLU A 747 -20.56 15.33 -7.88
N GLU A 748 -20.76 15.82 -6.66
CA GLU A 748 -20.32 17.17 -6.27
C GLU A 748 -18.78 17.28 -6.33
N MET A 749 -18.08 16.29 -5.77
CA MET A 749 -16.62 16.21 -5.82
C MET A 749 -16.12 16.13 -7.27
N ARG A 750 -16.70 15.28 -8.12
CA ARG A 750 -16.36 15.14 -9.54
C ARG A 750 -16.45 16.49 -10.26
N THR A 751 -17.49 17.27 -9.96
CA THR A 751 -17.65 18.64 -10.49
C THR A 751 -16.53 19.56 -9.98
N ALA A 752 -16.19 19.49 -8.69
CA ALA A 752 -15.08 20.25 -8.10
C ALA A 752 -13.68 19.86 -8.64
N MET A 753 -13.53 18.62 -9.12
CA MET A 753 -12.28 18.16 -9.73
C MET A 753 -12.11 18.62 -11.18
N GLY A 754 -13.20 18.95 -11.87
CA GLY A 754 -13.18 19.43 -13.25
C GLY A 754 -12.80 18.38 -14.29
N SER A 755 -12.16 18.82 -15.38
CA SER A 755 -11.91 18.03 -16.60
C SER A 755 -11.26 16.65 -16.36
N PRO A 756 -10.23 16.51 -15.51
CA PRO A 756 -9.58 15.21 -15.28
C PRO A 756 -10.51 14.10 -14.75
N PHE A 757 -11.63 14.46 -14.11
CA PHE A 757 -12.60 13.52 -13.53
C PHE A 757 -13.94 13.49 -14.29
N ALA A 758 -14.10 14.31 -15.34
CA ALA A 758 -15.38 14.52 -16.00
C ALA A 758 -16.02 13.21 -16.51
N GLY A 759 -15.20 12.28 -17.01
CA GLY A 759 -15.63 10.97 -17.51
C GLY A 759 -15.78 9.86 -16.47
N ILE A 760 -15.69 10.17 -15.18
CA ILE A 760 -15.73 9.18 -14.08
C ILE A 760 -17.02 9.36 -13.28
N SER A 761 -18.19 9.08 -13.87
CA SER A 761 -19.47 9.13 -13.15
C SER A 761 -19.58 8.02 -12.10
N TRP A 762 -20.43 8.22 -11.08
CA TRP A 762 -20.73 7.16 -10.11
C TRP A 762 -21.27 5.90 -10.79
N GLN A 763 -22.13 6.04 -11.81
CA GLN A 763 -22.69 4.91 -12.56
C GLN A 763 -21.60 4.16 -13.33
N ARG A 764 -20.63 4.86 -13.90
CA ARG A 764 -19.48 4.23 -14.55
C ARG A 764 -18.66 3.43 -13.55
N LEU A 765 -18.37 3.99 -12.38
CA LEU A 765 -17.65 3.26 -11.32
C LEU A 765 -18.43 2.03 -10.84
N GLN A 766 -19.76 2.08 -10.76
CA GLN A 766 -20.57 0.89 -10.43
C GLN A 766 -20.43 -0.22 -11.49
N ARG A 767 -20.26 0.14 -12.76
CA ARG A 767 -20.09 -0.83 -13.85
C ARG A 767 -18.65 -1.35 -13.96
N GLU A 768 -17.68 -0.45 -13.91
CA GLU A 768 -16.27 -0.75 -14.21
C GLU A 768 -15.43 -1.02 -12.96
N GLN A 769 -15.92 -0.66 -11.76
CA GLN A 769 -15.27 -0.78 -10.45
C GLN A 769 -13.97 0.01 -10.28
N THR A 770 -13.29 0.36 -11.37
CA THR A 770 -12.03 1.09 -11.38
C THR A 770 -11.90 1.91 -12.66
N VAL A 771 -11.56 3.19 -12.53
CA VAL A 771 -11.26 4.08 -13.67
C VAL A 771 -10.03 4.92 -13.36
N VAL A 772 -9.08 4.99 -14.29
CA VAL A 772 -7.86 5.81 -14.15
C VAL A 772 -8.17 7.25 -14.54
N TYR A 773 -7.66 8.24 -13.81
CA TYR A 773 -7.67 9.64 -14.25
C TYR A 773 -6.30 10.09 -14.78
N PRO A 774 -6.23 11.06 -15.71
CA PRO A 774 -7.33 11.85 -16.26
C PRO A 774 -8.24 11.04 -17.20
N CYS A 775 -9.53 11.32 -17.13
CA CYS A 775 -10.57 10.76 -17.98
C CYS A 775 -11.62 11.85 -18.27
N GLU A 776 -11.61 12.39 -19.48
CA GLU A 776 -12.43 13.55 -19.85
C GLU A 776 -13.83 13.18 -20.35
N SER A 777 -14.06 11.91 -20.72
CA SER A 777 -15.33 11.41 -21.24
C SER A 777 -15.62 9.98 -20.76
N GLU A 778 -16.90 9.66 -20.55
CA GLU A 778 -17.35 8.33 -20.12
C GLU A 778 -17.12 7.24 -21.17
N ASP A 779 -16.99 7.62 -22.45
CA ASP A 779 -16.83 6.69 -23.58
C ASP A 779 -15.35 6.34 -23.89
N GLN A 780 -14.41 6.96 -23.18
CA GLN A 780 -12.97 6.74 -23.38
C GLN A 780 -12.33 6.10 -22.15
N PRO A 781 -11.31 5.24 -22.32
CA PRO A 781 -10.52 4.77 -21.19
C PRO A 781 -9.76 5.92 -20.55
N GLY A 782 -9.48 5.78 -19.25
CA GLY A 782 -8.58 6.67 -18.53
C GLY A 782 -7.14 6.60 -19.03
N GLN A 783 -6.38 7.68 -18.85
CA GLN A 783 -4.99 7.73 -19.31
C GLN A 783 -4.02 7.16 -18.26
N GLY A 784 -3.51 5.95 -18.50
CA GLY A 784 -2.48 5.31 -17.68
C GLY A 784 -1.13 6.03 -17.73
N VAL A 785 -0.79 6.60 -18.89
CA VAL A 785 0.42 7.40 -19.13
C VAL A 785 0.02 8.85 -19.40
N VAL A 786 0.64 9.79 -18.70
CA VAL A 786 0.41 11.24 -18.88
C VAL A 786 1.68 11.96 -19.34
N PHE A 787 1.52 13.24 -19.68
CA PHE A 787 2.60 14.09 -20.22
C PHE A 787 3.12 13.63 -21.59
N ILE A 788 2.25 13.05 -22.42
CA ILE A 788 2.58 12.59 -23.78
C ILE A 788 3.10 13.76 -24.63
N ASP A 789 2.31 14.83 -24.77
CA ASP A 789 2.65 15.96 -25.65
C ASP A 789 3.20 17.18 -24.92
N ARG A 790 2.66 17.50 -23.73
CA ARG A 790 2.99 18.69 -22.95
C ARG A 790 2.88 18.43 -21.45
N PHE A 791 3.54 19.28 -20.67
CA PHE A 791 3.35 19.33 -19.22
C PHE A 791 2.27 20.37 -18.87
N PRO A 792 1.47 20.16 -17.80
CA PRO A 792 0.50 21.13 -17.30
C PRO A 792 1.14 22.34 -16.58
N THR A 793 2.22 22.87 -17.14
CA THR A 793 2.85 24.13 -16.72
C THR A 793 2.39 25.26 -17.65
N GLU A 794 2.54 26.52 -17.22
CA GLU A 794 2.18 27.69 -18.05
C GLU A 794 2.87 27.70 -19.42
N SER A 795 4.10 27.19 -19.50
CA SER A 795 4.88 27.13 -20.74
C SER A 795 4.64 25.87 -21.58
N GLY A 796 3.90 24.88 -21.06
CA GLY A 796 3.81 23.53 -21.63
C GLY A 796 5.09 22.69 -21.48
N ARG A 797 6.17 23.26 -20.93
CA ARG A 797 7.48 22.63 -20.72
C ARG A 797 7.74 22.44 -19.23
N MET A 798 8.42 21.36 -18.86
CA MET A 798 8.87 21.17 -17.48
C MET A 798 9.95 22.20 -17.14
N ARG A 799 10.10 22.54 -15.87
CA ARG A 799 11.12 23.46 -15.35
C ARG A 799 12.18 22.68 -14.59
N LEU A 800 13.45 22.91 -14.93
CA LEU A 800 14.56 22.45 -14.09
C LEU A 800 14.80 23.43 -12.96
N VAL A 801 14.93 22.91 -11.74
CA VAL A 801 15.28 23.67 -10.55
C VAL A 801 16.62 23.14 -10.03
N PRO A 802 17.71 23.92 -10.12
CA PRO A 802 19.01 23.52 -9.60
C PRO A 802 18.98 23.28 -8.09
N THR A 803 19.68 22.24 -7.62
CA THR A 803 19.68 21.78 -6.23
C THR A 803 21.10 21.69 -5.69
N ASP A 804 21.32 22.14 -4.44
CA ASP A 804 22.60 22.06 -3.75
C ASP A 804 22.60 20.92 -2.72
N TYR A 805 23.80 20.42 -2.38
CA TYR A 805 23.94 19.51 -1.24
C TYR A 805 23.90 20.31 0.07
N ARG A 806 22.95 19.96 0.95
CA ARG A 806 22.81 20.56 2.30
C ARG A 806 23.09 19.57 3.45
N GLY A 807 23.05 18.25 3.18
CA GLY A 807 23.16 17.20 4.18
C GLY A 807 21.99 17.16 5.17
N PRO A 808 21.97 16.21 6.13
CA PRO A 808 21.04 16.21 7.24
C PRO A 808 21.17 17.46 8.13
N ASP A 809 20.07 17.94 8.71
CA ASP A 809 20.08 19.14 9.57
C ASP A 809 20.75 18.84 10.92
N VAL A 810 20.56 17.61 11.43
CA VAL A 810 21.19 17.13 12.67
C VAL A 810 22.08 15.92 12.36
N VAL A 811 23.39 16.10 12.51
CA VAL A 811 24.40 15.05 12.26
C VAL A 811 24.77 14.28 13.53
N VAL A 812 25.34 13.08 13.33
CA VAL A 812 25.91 12.26 14.41
C VAL A 812 27.10 12.97 15.07
N ASP A 813 27.29 12.72 16.36
CA ASP A 813 28.40 13.28 17.15
C ASP A 813 28.92 12.26 18.19
N SER A 814 29.82 12.69 19.08
CA SER A 814 30.39 11.79 20.10
C SER A 814 29.38 11.31 21.15
N GLU A 815 28.28 12.03 21.36
CA GLU A 815 27.23 11.67 22.32
C GLU A 815 26.17 10.77 21.66
N TYR A 816 25.87 11.00 20.38
CA TYR A 816 24.94 10.24 19.55
C TYR A 816 25.64 9.73 18.29
N PRO A 817 26.47 8.66 18.42
CA PRO A 817 27.40 8.24 17.36
C PRO A 817 26.75 7.44 16.22
N MET A 818 25.49 7.03 16.35
CA MET A 818 24.79 6.23 15.33
C MET A 818 23.67 7.02 14.68
N ALA A 819 23.34 6.72 13.42
CA ALA A 819 22.17 7.26 12.73
C ALA A 819 21.01 6.26 12.76
N MET A 820 19.86 6.64 13.29
CA MET A 820 18.64 5.85 13.23
C MET A 820 17.80 6.23 12.00
N ILE A 821 17.29 5.21 11.32
CA ILE A 821 16.33 5.30 10.23
C ILE A 821 15.02 4.66 10.68
N THR A 822 13.92 5.41 10.64
CA THR A 822 12.60 4.84 10.89
C THR A 822 12.02 4.19 9.64
N GLY A 823 11.25 3.12 9.78
CA GLY A 823 10.52 2.54 8.65
C GLY A 823 9.42 1.57 9.03
N ARG A 824 9.17 0.57 8.19
CA ARG A 824 8.02 -0.33 8.30
C ARG A 824 8.45 -1.79 8.30
N VAL A 825 7.55 -2.62 8.78
CA VAL A 825 7.58 -4.08 8.64
C VAL A 825 6.39 -4.53 7.79
N LEU A 826 6.44 -5.75 7.27
CA LEU A 826 5.46 -6.21 6.29
C LEU A 826 4.08 -6.42 6.92
N GLU A 827 4.05 -6.92 8.14
CA GLU A 827 2.83 -7.32 8.85
C GLU A 827 2.06 -6.10 9.35
N HIS A 828 2.78 -5.07 9.82
CA HIS A 828 2.17 -3.92 10.46
C HIS A 828 2.08 -2.69 9.57
N TRP A 829 0.92 -2.04 9.62
CA TRP A 829 0.67 -0.84 8.84
C TRP A 829 0.68 0.41 9.70
N HIS A 830 1.59 1.34 9.36
CA HIS A 830 1.66 2.67 9.95
C HIS A 830 1.82 2.62 11.48
N THR A 831 0.90 3.22 12.25
CA THR A 831 0.89 3.22 13.72
C THR A 831 0.41 1.90 14.34
N GLY A 832 0.10 0.89 13.52
CA GLY A 832 -0.30 -0.44 14.01
C GLY A 832 -1.73 -0.53 14.55
N SER A 833 -2.52 0.55 14.53
CA SER A 833 -3.85 0.59 15.15
C SER A 833 -4.80 -0.51 14.66
N MET A 834 -4.77 -0.81 13.35
CA MET A 834 -5.53 -1.91 12.73
C MET A 834 -4.78 -3.24 12.83
N THR A 835 -3.53 -3.29 12.35
CA THR A 835 -2.81 -4.55 12.10
C THR A 835 -2.36 -5.25 13.38
N ARG A 836 -2.12 -4.51 14.48
CA ARG A 836 -1.80 -5.13 15.77
C ARG A 836 -3.02 -5.66 16.51
N ARG A 837 -4.22 -5.33 16.01
CA ARG A 837 -5.52 -5.86 16.45
C ARG A 837 -6.07 -6.91 15.48
N ALA A 838 -5.30 -7.25 14.44
CA ALA A 838 -5.56 -8.36 13.53
C ALA A 838 -4.72 -9.56 13.98
N SER A 839 -5.37 -10.67 14.32
CA SER A 839 -4.77 -11.79 15.04
C SER A 839 -3.54 -12.37 14.32
N VAL A 840 -3.70 -12.73 13.04
CA VAL A 840 -2.64 -13.32 12.21
C VAL A 840 -1.44 -12.37 12.11
N LEU A 841 -1.68 -11.10 11.82
CA LEU A 841 -0.60 -10.12 11.62
C LEU A 841 0.17 -9.86 12.92
N HIS A 842 -0.54 -9.76 14.04
CA HIS A 842 0.07 -9.57 15.35
C HIS A 842 0.90 -10.79 15.77
N GLN A 843 0.41 -12.01 15.55
CA GLN A 843 1.14 -13.23 15.90
C GLN A 843 2.43 -13.40 15.10
N ILE A 844 2.46 -12.98 13.83
CA ILE A 844 3.68 -13.05 13.01
C ILE A 844 4.75 -12.07 13.51
N ASN A 845 4.36 -10.88 13.99
CA ASN A 845 5.31 -9.86 14.42
C ASN A 845 4.83 -9.14 15.71
N PRO A 846 4.93 -9.78 16.88
CA PRO A 846 4.23 -9.31 18.09
C PRO A 846 4.94 -8.18 18.84
N VAL A 847 6.28 -8.12 18.75
CA VAL A 847 7.12 -7.31 19.64
C VAL A 847 7.90 -6.22 18.90
N PRO A 848 8.18 -5.07 19.54
CA PRO A 848 9.03 -4.05 18.96
C PRO A 848 10.49 -4.49 18.88
N VAL A 849 11.07 -4.36 17.69
CA VAL A 849 12.49 -4.65 17.44
C VAL A 849 13.24 -3.45 16.86
N VAL A 850 14.53 -3.36 17.15
CA VAL A 850 15.48 -2.49 16.46
C VAL A 850 16.48 -3.37 15.71
N SER A 851 16.62 -3.15 14.42
CA SER A 851 17.58 -3.87 13.59
C SER A 851 18.95 -3.21 13.69
N MET A 852 20.00 -4.01 13.94
CA MET A 852 21.36 -3.53 14.15
C MET A 852 22.38 -4.45 13.48
N HIS A 853 23.43 -3.87 12.91
CA HIS A 853 24.51 -4.63 12.28
C HIS A 853 25.23 -5.51 13.32
N PRO A 854 25.70 -6.73 12.96
CA PRO A 854 26.41 -7.61 13.89
C PRO A 854 27.61 -6.98 14.59
N GLU A 855 28.38 -6.12 13.91
CA GLU A 855 29.54 -5.44 14.51
C GLU A 855 29.14 -4.47 15.62
N ASP A 856 28.10 -3.66 15.38
CA ASP A 856 27.57 -2.71 16.37
C ASP A 856 26.95 -3.45 17.56
N ALA A 857 26.25 -4.56 17.29
CA ALA A 857 25.69 -5.44 18.31
C ALA A 857 26.77 -6.01 19.23
N SER A 858 27.84 -6.53 18.64
CA SER A 858 28.98 -7.09 19.36
C SER A 858 29.69 -6.02 20.20
N ALA A 859 29.84 -4.80 19.67
CA ALA A 859 30.47 -3.68 20.38
C ALA A 859 29.76 -3.31 21.69
N ILE A 860 28.45 -3.54 21.79
CA ILE A 860 27.65 -3.32 23.01
C ILE A 860 27.33 -4.61 23.79
N GLY A 861 27.94 -5.75 23.43
CA GLY A 861 27.77 -7.02 24.14
C GLY A 861 26.43 -7.72 23.89
N VAL A 862 25.82 -7.51 22.72
CA VAL A 862 24.65 -8.26 22.23
C VAL A 862 25.13 -9.41 21.36
N GLN A 863 24.60 -10.62 21.59
CA GLN A 863 24.95 -11.83 20.83
C GLN A 863 23.80 -12.23 19.88
N PRO A 864 24.08 -12.94 18.78
CA PRO A 864 23.03 -13.53 17.94
C PRO A 864 22.11 -14.45 18.74
N ASN A 865 20.81 -14.42 18.43
CA ASN A 865 19.75 -15.20 19.08
C ASN A 865 19.52 -14.90 20.57
N ASP A 866 20.08 -13.79 21.08
CA ASP A 866 19.80 -13.28 22.43
C ASP A 866 18.56 -12.37 22.37
N SER A 867 17.55 -12.62 23.22
CA SER A 867 16.42 -11.70 23.42
C SER A 867 16.83 -10.50 24.29
N THR A 868 17.90 -9.82 23.88
CA THR A 868 18.44 -8.68 24.61
C THR A 868 17.66 -7.41 24.27
N ALA A 869 17.24 -6.71 25.32
CA ALA A 869 16.71 -5.37 25.24
C ALA A 869 17.83 -4.32 25.20
N VAL A 870 17.62 -3.28 24.41
CA VAL A 870 18.47 -2.08 24.38
C VAL A 870 17.66 -0.84 24.64
N LEU A 871 18.30 0.13 25.28
CA LEU A 871 17.80 1.49 25.42
C LEU A 871 18.42 2.35 24.33
N ILE A 872 17.56 3.00 23.53
CA ILE A 872 17.94 3.88 22.44
C ILE A 872 17.61 5.31 22.88
N ARG A 873 18.58 6.21 22.81
CA ARG A 873 18.41 7.62 23.21
C ARG A 873 18.71 8.56 22.05
N SER A 874 17.88 9.57 21.89
CA SER A 874 18.17 10.75 21.07
C SER A 874 18.12 12.01 21.95
N ARG A 875 18.22 13.19 21.32
CA ARG A 875 18.04 14.47 22.01
C ARG A 875 16.59 14.73 22.42
N GLN A 876 15.62 14.05 21.81
CA GLN A 876 14.19 14.22 22.03
C GLN A 876 13.63 13.28 23.11
N GLY A 877 14.23 12.10 23.28
CA GLY A 877 13.77 11.14 24.26
C GLY A 877 14.48 9.80 24.19
N GLU A 878 13.87 8.79 24.83
CA GLU A 878 14.39 7.44 24.88
C GLU A 878 13.29 6.38 24.73
N VAL A 879 13.65 5.24 24.15
CA VAL A 879 12.76 4.07 23.97
C VAL A 879 13.51 2.77 24.19
N THR A 880 12.80 1.73 24.62
CA THR A 880 13.37 0.39 24.82
C THR A 880 12.80 -0.58 23.78
N ALA A 881 13.65 -1.38 23.14
CA ALA A 881 13.25 -2.38 22.15
C ALA A 881 14.16 -3.61 22.19
N TYR A 882 13.69 -4.73 21.63
CA TYR A 882 14.52 -5.92 21.44
C TYR A 882 15.46 -5.75 20.25
N VAL A 883 16.69 -6.27 20.34
CA VAL A 883 17.62 -6.24 19.20
C VAL A 883 17.30 -7.38 18.23
N GLN A 884 17.18 -7.03 16.95
CA GLN A 884 17.27 -7.97 15.85
C GLN A 884 18.62 -7.74 15.14
N ILE A 885 19.47 -8.77 15.11
CA ILE A 885 20.72 -8.68 14.35
C ILE A 885 20.38 -8.78 12.86
N ASP A 886 20.85 -7.82 12.08
CA ASP A 886 20.54 -7.71 10.66
C ASP A 886 21.76 -7.16 9.88
N GLU A 887 22.35 -8.01 9.03
CA GLU A 887 23.47 -7.65 8.15
C GLU A 887 23.07 -6.66 7.05
N ALA A 888 21.77 -6.50 6.79
CA ALA A 888 21.29 -5.54 5.80
C ALA A 888 21.51 -4.08 6.24
N VAL A 889 21.59 -3.82 7.54
CA VAL A 889 21.79 -2.49 8.11
C VAL A 889 23.27 -2.15 8.10
N ALA A 890 23.66 -0.98 7.60
CA ALA A 890 25.06 -0.55 7.59
C ALA A 890 25.62 -0.32 9.00
N VAL A 891 26.92 -0.55 9.19
CA VAL A 891 27.65 -0.21 10.43
C VAL A 891 27.43 1.26 10.80
N GLY A 892 27.17 1.54 12.07
CA GLY A 892 26.86 2.88 12.58
C GLY A 892 25.43 3.34 12.30
N THR A 893 24.57 2.48 11.77
CA THR A 893 23.16 2.77 11.48
C THR A 893 22.24 1.83 12.25
N LEU A 894 21.06 2.32 12.64
CA LEU A 894 19.96 1.52 13.20
C LEU A 894 18.72 1.63 12.32
N PHE A 895 17.91 0.58 12.32
CA PHE A 895 16.57 0.63 11.74
C PHE A 895 15.50 0.33 12.79
N MET A 896 14.48 1.17 12.89
CA MET A 896 13.38 0.98 13.84
C MET A 896 12.00 1.13 13.17
N PRO A 897 11.11 0.13 13.26
CA PRO A 897 9.72 0.27 12.85
C PRO A 897 8.95 1.20 13.79
N PHE A 898 8.01 1.99 13.26
CA PHE A 898 7.20 2.92 14.07
C PHE A 898 5.76 2.42 14.36
N ALA A 899 5.50 1.13 14.20
CA ALA A 899 4.16 0.54 14.42
C ALA A 899 3.85 0.17 15.87
N PHE A 900 4.81 0.32 16.78
CA PHE A 900 4.73 -0.14 18.15
C PHE A 900 4.64 1.05 19.11
N TYR A 901 3.56 1.14 19.87
CA TYR A 901 3.31 2.25 20.79
C TYR A 901 4.22 2.20 22.02
N GLU A 902 4.44 1.00 22.56
CA GLU A 902 5.35 0.71 23.65
C GLU A 902 6.81 1.09 23.37
N ALA A 903 7.16 1.20 22.09
CA ALA A 903 8.49 1.57 21.60
C ALA A 903 8.32 2.55 20.44
N ALA A 904 7.57 3.64 20.68
CA ALA A 904 7.22 4.59 19.64
C ALA A 904 8.46 5.32 19.10
N ALA A 905 8.96 4.89 17.94
CA ALA A 905 10.19 5.41 17.33
C ALA A 905 10.20 6.94 17.19
N ASN A 906 9.03 7.55 16.97
CA ASN A 906 8.91 9.00 16.80
C ASN A 906 9.10 9.82 18.10
N VAL A 907 9.17 9.18 19.27
CA VAL A 907 9.71 9.81 20.50
C VAL A 907 11.14 10.29 20.27
N LEU A 908 11.91 9.58 19.45
CA LEU A 908 13.31 9.88 19.19
C LEU A 908 13.50 10.95 18.10
N THR A 909 12.52 11.14 17.22
CA THR A 909 12.67 11.94 15.99
C THR A 909 12.49 13.43 16.23
N ALA A 910 13.18 14.26 15.44
CA ALA A 910 13.09 15.72 15.53
C ALA A 910 11.99 16.30 14.62
N ASP A 911 11.49 17.48 14.97
CA ASP A 911 10.45 18.23 14.27
C ASP A 911 10.98 19.16 13.15
N LYS A 912 12.24 19.01 12.75
CA LYS A 912 12.87 19.83 11.70
C LYS A 912 12.23 19.60 10.33
N LEU A 913 11.76 20.67 9.70
CA LEU A 913 10.96 20.61 8.48
C LEU A 913 11.73 21.02 7.21
N ASP A 914 11.44 20.34 6.10
CA ASP A 914 11.79 20.81 4.76
C ASP A 914 11.21 22.21 4.51
N PRO A 915 11.97 23.17 3.97
CA PRO A 915 11.52 24.55 3.88
C PRO A 915 10.33 24.78 2.94
N THR A 916 10.20 23.97 1.89
CA THR A 916 9.14 24.10 0.87
C THR A 916 8.04 23.09 1.13
N GLY A 917 8.45 21.84 1.17
CA GLY A 917 7.64 20.68 1.41
C GLY A 917 6.98 20.75 2.77
N LYS A 918 7.64 21.25 3.83
CA LYS A 918 7.25 21.25 5.27
C LYS A 918 7.23 19.87 5.94
N ILE A 919 8.01 18.91 5.44
CA ILE A 919 8.01 17.52 5.95
C ILE A 919 9.10 17.33 7.00
N PRO A 920 8.88 16.55 8.06
CA PRO A 920 9.93 16.29 9.05
C PRO A 920 10.98 15.27 8.59
N GLU A 921 12.16 15.35 9.21
CA GLU A 921 13.29 14.46 8.99
C GLU A 921 13.17 13.15 9.80
N PHE A 922 12.44 12.19 9.26
CA PHE A 922 12.25 10.87 9.91
C PHE A 922 13.34 9.85 9.57
N LYS A 923 14.09 10.07 8.50
CA LYS A 923 15.04 9.09 7.93
C LYS A 923 16.48 9.31 8.39
N HIS A 924 16.69 10.27 9.29
CA HIS A 924 17.98 10.51 9.92
C HIS A 924 17.75 11.05 11.34
N THR A 925 18.13 10.28 12.36
CA THR A 925 18.07 10.73 13.76
C THR A 925 19.32 10.24 14.48
N PRO A 926 20.20 11.13 14.95
CA PRO A 926 21.34 10.73 15.77
C PRO A 926 20.89 10.08 17.08
N VAL A 927 21.44 8.91 17.39
CA VAL A 927 21.12 8.13 18.59
C VAL A 927 22.36 7.54 19.25
N SER A 928 22.23 7.21 20.54
CA SER A 928 23.11 6.28 21.25
C SER A 928 22.33 5.05 21.68
N VAL A 929 23.04 3.92 21.80
CA VAL A 929 22.45 2.63 22.17
C VAL A 929 23.26 2.01 23.30
N GLN A 930 22.55 1.49 24.29
CA GLN A 930 23.17 0.72 25.36
C GLN A 930 22.32 -0.48 25.74
N LYS A 931 22.97 -1.58 26.15
CA LYS A 931 22.29 -2.73 26.74
C LYS A 931 21.53 -2.30 27.99
N THR A 932 20.33 -2.83 28.19
CA THR A 932 19.51 -2.56 29.37
C THR A 932 18.95 -3.87 29.94
N THR A 933 18.66 -3.86 31.24
CA THR A 933 17.92 -4.95 31.91
C THR A 933 16.42 -4.69 31.92
N ALA A 934 15.98 -3.47 31.61
CA ALA A 934 14.58 -3.13 31.44
C ALA A 934 14.02 -3.86 30.21
N GLN A 935 12.98 -4.66 30.40
CA GLN A 935 12.31 -5.34 29.30
C GLN A 935 11.39 -4.35 28.58
N PRO A 936 11.31 -4.36 27.24
CA PRO A 936 10.27 -3.66 26.49
C PRO A 936 8.89 -4.08 27.02
N VAL A 937 8.01 -3.12 27.20
CA VAL A 937 6.60 -3.41 27.46
C VAL A 937 6.03 -4.08 26.20
N VAL A 938 5.35 -5.21 26.33
CA VAL A 938 4.68 -5.86 25.19
C VAL A 938 3.19 -5.59 25.31
N SER A 939 2.62 -4.77 24.43
CA SER A 939 1.22 -4.39 24.56
C SER A 939 0.28 -5.56 24.26
N GLY A 940 -0.71 -5.81 25.11
CA GLY A 940 -1.71 -6.87 24.95
C GLY A 940 -2.82 -6.59 23.94
N TYR A 941 -2.54 -6.03 22.76
CA TYR A 941 -3.60 -5.74 21.76
C TYR A 941 -4.37 -6.99 21.27
N ALA A 942 -3.86 -8.18 21.55
CA ALA A 942 -4.39 -9.47 21.10
C ALA A 942 -4.85 -10.43 22.22
N SER A 943 -4.99 -9.95 23.48
CA SER A 943 -5.56 -10.77 24.57
C SER A 943 -7.07 -10.68 24.64
#